data_AF-A0A6A6MLQ7-F1
#
_entry.id   AF-A0A6A6MLQ7-F1
#
_cell.length_a   1.000
_cell.length_b   1.000
_cell.length_c   1.000
_cell.angle_alpha   90.00
_cell.angle_beta   90.00
_cell.angle_gamma   90.00
#
_symmetry.space_group_name_H-M   'P 1'
#
loop_
_entity.id
_entity.type
_entity.pdbx_description
1 polymer ?
#
loop_
_entity_poly.entity_id
_entity_poly.type
_entity_poly.pdbx_seq_one_letter_code
_entity_poly.pdbx_strand_id
1 'polypeptide(L)'
;MLYTGSTNESVQVQNLAYPADPNDPLLLEWTKYSGNPVLVPPPGIGTKDFRDPTTAWYTSEGKWRISIGSKVGKSGIALIYDTEDFINYKLQPQALHGVPGTGMWECVDFSLFRGRANMDWIRLMMALKYDYGIFYASKTFYDQNKGRRVLWGWIGESDSEVADVKKGWASLQGIPRRVSLDAKTGSNLLQWPVEEVESLRLRSSEFDKVEVKPGSVVPLDLDAATQLDIVAEFELDKKVLRNTAESNEEFSCRTSKGAAHRNALGPFGLLVLADDSLAEHTPVYFYVTKGSNGTLKTFFCTDQSRSSAANDVNKQIYGNFVPVLEGEKFTLRILVIAINGKFPGPTINVTTNNNVVVNVRNKLDENLLMHWSGVQQRRSSWQDGLPGTNCPIPPKWNWTYQFQVKDQIGSFFYFPSLHMQRASGGFGSFIINNRPIIPIPFDTPHGDIVILIGDWYKRNHTALRKVLDEGKDLGMPGCLLMAKVLTSITPHLFLMALTMKLLKSTQLVKVSLVNVHNVGYPVRKTYRLRVHNVGTSTSLNFRIQNHNLLLAESEGSYTVQQNYTSLDIHVGQSYSFLVTMDQNASSDYYIVASARFVNESQWKRVTGVAVLHYTNSKGKANGPLPDAPNDEFDKTFSMNQARSIRWNVSASGARPNPQGSFRYGSINVTEVYVLRNKPPVTINGKKRTTLSGISFVNPSTPIRLADQFKVKGVYKLDFPSKPLEGPPKMETSVINGTFRGFMEVILQNNDTKMQSYHMSGYAFFVVGMDYGEWTENSRGTYNKWDGIARSTIQVYPGAWTAILVSLDNVGVWNLRTENLDSWYLGQETYVRVVNPEATNKTELPLPDNALFCGALSYMQKPQDISSFAASIMGDRSKLFFTLLMIAAAVMCIFP
;
A
#
# COMPACT_ATOMS: atom_id res chain seq x y z
N MET A 1 -30.59 14.02 17.79
CA MET A 1 -30.51 12.66 17.22
C MET A 1 -31.35 11.72 18.06
N LEU A 2 -32.30 11.01 17.46
CA LEU A 2 -32.97 9.86 18.07
C LEU A 2 -32.21 8.60 17.63
N TYR A 3 -31.87 7.71 18.56
CA TYR A 3 -31.03 6.53 18.30
C TYR A 3 -31.46 5.33 19.15
N THR A 4 -31.21 4.10 18.68
CA THR A 4 -31.46 2.90 19.48
C THR A 4 -30.31 2.63 20.45
N GLY A 5 -30.67 2.34 21.69
CA GLY A 5 -29.78 1.79 22.71
C GLY A 5 -30.32 0.45 23.23
N SER A 6 -29.57 -0.15 24.15
CA SER A 6 -29.98 -1.39 24.83
C SER A 6 -29.84 -1.21 26.34
N THR A 7 -30.79 -1.74 27.11
CA THR A 7 -30.71 -1.79 28.58
C THR A 7 -29.78 -2.92 29.05
N ASN A 8 -29.49 -3.00 30.34
CA ASN A 8 -28.67 -4.07 30.92
C ASN A 8 -29.29 -5.46 30.69
N GLU A 9 -30.62 -5.53 30.61
CA GLU A 9 -31.44 -6.72 30.34
C GLU A 9 -31.52 -7.04 28.83
N SER A 10 -30.72 -6.34 28.01
CA SER A 10 -30.72 -6.42 26.54
C SER A 10 -32.04 -6.05 25.86
N VAL A 11 -32.85 -5.17 26.47
CA VAL A 11 -34.06 -4.61 25.85
C VAL A 11 -33.68 -3.45 24.93
N GLN A 12 -34.12 -3.49 23.68
CA GLN A 12 -33.93 -2.40 22.72
C GLN A 12 -34.90 -1.26 23.01
N VAL A 13 -34.38 -0.04 23.09
CA VAL A 13 -35.09 1.17 23.51
C VAL A 13 -34.61 2.37 22.70
N GLN A 14 -35.47 3.37 22.48
CA GLN A 14 -35.05 4.59 21.76
C GLN A 14 -34.63 5.68 22.74
N ASN A 15 -33.57 6.39 22.36
CA ASN A 15 -32.87 7.37 23.19
C ASN A 15 -32.62 8.65 22.40
N LEU A 16 -32.59 9.77 23.10
CA LEU A 16 -32.35 11.10 22.54
C LEU A 16 -30.93 11.57 22.91
N ALA A 17 -30.25 12.21 21.96
CA ALA A 17 -28.99 12.92 22.18
C ALA A 17 -28.98 14.23 21.38
N TYR A 18 -28.31 15.24 21.92
CA TYR A 18 -28.14 16.58 21.32
C TYR A 18 -26.66 16.80 20.99
N PRO A 19 -26.31 17.57 19.95
CA PRO A 19 -24.91 17.94 19.73
C PRO A 19 -24.42 18.81 20.89
N ALA A 20 -23.16 18.65 21.29
CA ALA A 20 -22.57 19.43 22.38
C ALA A 20 -22.41 20.92 21.98
N ASP A 21 -22.02 21.17 20.73
CA ASP A 21 -22.15 22.47 20.07
C ASP A 21 -23.03 22.31 18.80
N PRO A 22 -24.23 22.93 18.76
CA PRO A 22 -25.06 22.96 17.55
C PRO A 22 -24.43 23.71 16.36
N ASN A 23 -23.37 24.49 16.58
CA ASN A 23 -22.68 25.27 15.54
C ASN A 23 -21.49 24.52 14.92
N ASP A 24 -21.07 23.38 15.47
CA ASP A 24 -20.02 22.54 14.86
C ASP A 24 -20.53 21.98 13.51
N PRO A 25 -19.94 22.37 12.36
CA PRO A 25 -20.39 21.88 11.06
C PRO A 25 -20.13 20.39 10.84
N LEU A 26 -19.37 19.73 11.73
CA LEU A 26 -19.09 18.30 11.70
C LEU A 26 -19.89 17.51 12.76
N LEU A 27 -20.51 18.17 13.73
CA LEU A 27 -21.25 17.62 14.87
C LEU A 27 -20.53 16.42 15.52
N LEU A 28 -19.29 16.64 15.97
CA LEU A 28 -18.40 15.57 16.48
C LEU A 28 -18.79 15.06 17.86
N GLU A 29 -19.23 15.94 18.76
CA GLU A 29 -19.56 15.60 20.15
C GLU A 29 -21.07 15.65 20.42
N TRP A 30 -21.57 14.67 21.20
CA TRP A 30 -23.00 14.49 21.46
C TRP A 30 -23.27 14.18 22.95
N THR A 31 -24.14 14.99 23.56
CA THR A 31 -24.61 14.80 24.93
C THR A 31 -25.91 13.98 24.92
N LYS A 32 -25.93 12.85 25.61
CA LYS A 32 -27.15 12.04 25.80
C LYS A 32 -28.15 12.80 26.68
N TYR A 33 -29.43 12.76 26.33
CA TYR A 33 -30.50 13.23 27.20
C TYR A 33 -30.51 12.43 28.51
N SER A 34 -30.76 13.10 29.63
CA SER A 34 -30.75 12.49 30.96
C SER A 34 -32.00 11.64 31.23
N GLY A 35 -33.16 12.03 30.68
CA GLY A 35 -34.41 11.27 30.76
C GLY A 35 -34.52 10.13 29.74
N ASN A 36 -33.41 9.45 29.44
CA ASN A 36 -33.38 8.30 28.53
C ASN A 36 -33.70 6.99 29.27
N PRO A 37 -34.40 6.02 28.63
CA PRO A 37 -34.90 6.04 27.26
C PRO A 37 -36.23 6.80 27.09
N VAL A 38 -36.45 7.36 25.90
CA VAL A 38 -37.68 8.11 25.53
C VAL A 38 -38.76 7.23 24.87
N LEU A 39 -38.42 6.03 24.38
CA LEU A 39 -39.39 4.98 24.01
C LEU A 39 -38.90 3.59 24.45
N VAL A 40 -39.85 2.76 24.87
CA VAL A 40 -39.70 1.32 25.15
C VAL A 40 -40.60 0.48 24.23
N PRO A 41 -40.34 -0.83 24.03
CA PRO A 41 -41.20 -1.69 23.23
C PRO A 41 -42.63 -1.74 23.81
N PRO A 42 -43.69 -1.57 22.98
CA PRO A 42 -45.07 -1.65 23.46
C PRO A 42 -45.49 -3.11 23.72
N PRO A 43 -46.58 -3.35 24.48
CA PRO A 43 -47.07 -4.70 24.76
C PRO A 43 -47.29 -5.54 23.49
N GLY A 44 -46.84 -6.79 23.53
CA GLY A 44 -46.88 -7.72 22.39
C GLY A 44 -45.65 -7.66 21.46
N ILE A 45 -44.75 -6.70 21.64
CA ILE A 45 -43.48 -6.62 20.91
C ILE A 45 -42.34 -7.25 21.72
N GLY A 46 -41.47 -8.01 21.03
CA GLY A 46 -40.30 -8.64 21.65
C GLY A 46 -39.22 -7.63 22.05
N THR A 47 -38.50 -7.91 23.14
CA THR A 47 -37.45 -7.03 23.68
C THR A 47 -36.28 -6.77 22.72
N LYS A 48 -36.10 -7.62 21.70
CA LYS A 48 -35.08 -7.47 20.64
C LYS A 48 -35.68 -7.18 19.26
N ASP A 49 -36.92 -6.69 19.23
CA ASP A 49 -37.71 -6.45 18.02
C ASP A 49 -38.13 -4.97 17.90
N PHE A 50 -37.32 -4.02 18.39
CA PHE A 50 -37.72 -2.61 18.51
C PHE A 50 -36.53 -1.65 18.31
N ARG A 51 -36.13 -1.40 17.05
CA ARG A 51 -34.94 -0.61 16.73
C ARG A 51 -35.06 0.23 15.46
N ASP A 52 -34.06 1.09 15.29
CA ASP A 52 -33.75 1.88 14.10
C ASP A 52 -34.90 2.82 13.66
N PRO A 53 -35.33 3.77 14.51
CA PRO A 53 -36.40 4.71 14.16
C PRO A 53 -36.12 5.46 12.85
N THR A 54 -37.18 5.82 12.13
CA THR A 54 -37.07 6.65 10.92
C THR A 54 -36.51 8.03 11.23
N THR A 55 -36.02 8.73 10.20
CA THR A 55 -36.00 10.19 10.25
C THR A 55 -37.43 10.69 10.51
N ALA A 56 -37.57 11.69 11.38
CA ALA A 56 -38.85 12.26 11.72
C ALA A 56 -39.39 13.14 10.58
N TRP A 57 -40.71 13.21 10.43
CA TRP A 57 -41.38 14.12 9.51
C TRP A 57 -42.50 14.88 10.21
N TYR A 58 -42.78 16.09 9.74
CA TYR A 58 -43.85 16.93 10.26
C TYR A 58 -45.15 16.63 9.52
N THR A 59 -46.28 16.57 10.23
CA THR A 59 -47.60 16.25 9.68
C THR A 59 -48.41 17.52 9.43
N SER A 60 -49.43 17.43 8.57
CA SER A 60 -50.46 18.48 8.42
C SER A 60 -51.30 18.70 9.68
N GLU A 61 -51.19 17.83 10.67
CA GLU A 61 -51.86 17.91 11.98
C GLU A 61 -51.02 18.72 13.00
N GLY A 62 -49.87 19.29 12.57
CA GLY A 62 -49.01 20.13 13.41
C GLY A 62 -48.08 19.36 14.35
N LYS A 63 -47.83 18.07 14.10
CA LYS A 63 -47.05 17.20 14.98
C LYS A 63 -45.88 16.56 14.24
N TRP A 64 -44.87 16.13 14.98
CA TRP A 64 -43.81 15.27 14.45
C TRP A 64 -44.24 13.81 14.53
N ARG A 65 -43.88 13.03 13.53
CA ARG A 65 -44.17 11.60 13.45
C ARG A 65 -42.88 10.83 13.16
N ILE A 66 -42.75 9.66 13.77
CA ILE A 66 -41.70 8.66 13.50
C ILE A 66 -42.33 7.29 13.25
N SER A 67 -41.57 6.38 12.65
CA SER A 67 -41.90 4.96 12.63
C SER A 67 -40.76 4.10 13.16
N ILE A 68 -41.09 2.92 13.68
CA ILE A 68 -40.13 1.94 14.21
C ILE A 68 -40.48 0.57 13.62
N GLY A 69 -39.47 -0.12 13.10
CA GLY A 69 -39.61 -1.48 12.57
C GLY A 69 -39.73 -2.51 13.69
N SER A 70 -40.62 -3.49 13.49
CA SER A 70 -40.89 -4.52 14.50
C SER A 70 -41.51 -5.79 13.88
N LYS A 71 -42.02 -6.70 14.73
CA LYS A 71 -42.85 -7.85 14.32
C LYS A 71 -43.91 -8.23 15.35
N VAL A 72 -44.99 -8.84 14.87
CA VAL A 72 -45.95 -9.61 15.67
C VAL A 72 -46.02 -11.04 15.10
N GLY A 73 -45.63 -12.03 15.91
CA GLY A 73 -45.49 -13.42 15.46
C GLY A 73 -44.41 -13.56 14.37
N LYS A 74 -44.82 -13.89 13.13
CA LYS A 74 -43.96 -13.92 11.94
C LYS A 74 -44.18 -12.73 10.99
N SER A 75 -45.12 -11.84 11.29
CA SER A 75 -45.47 -10.68 10.45
C SER A 75 -44.64 -9.49 10.87
N GLY A 76 -43.80 -8.98 9.97
CA GLY A 76 -43.06 -7.74 10.18
C GLY A 76 -43.98 -6.54 10.02
N ILE A 77 -43.80 -5.51 10.85
CA ILE A 77 -44.68 -4.33 10.93
C ILE A 77 -43.89 -3.03 11.09
N ALA A 78 -44.53 -1.92 10.71
CA ALA A 78 -44.05 -0.57 10.95
C ALA A 78 -44.99 0.16 11.94
N LEU A 79 -44.55 0.32 13.19
CA LEU A 79 -45.28 1.06 14.24
C LEU A 79 -45.20 2.57 13.96
N ILE A 80 -46.23 3.35 14.29
CA ILE A 80 -46.22 4.82 14.15
C ILE A 80 -46.29 5.47 15.53
N TYR A 81 -45.47 6.49 15.77
CA TYR A 81 -45.57 7.32 16.96
C TYR A 81 -45.65 8.81 16.58
N ASP A 82 -46.58 9.52 17.19
CA ASP A 82 -46.63 10.99 17.17
C ASP A 82 -45.91 11.58 18.39
N THR A 83 -45.26 12.73 18.20
CA THR A 83 -44.59 13.51 19.24
C THR A 83 -44.67 15.01 18.93
N GLU A 84 -44.56 15.84 19.96
CA GLU A 84 -44.51 17.31 19.82
C GLU A 84 -43.13 17.86 20.26
N ASP A 85 -42.38 17.09 21.05
CA ASP A 85 -41.15 17.50 21.75
C ASP A 85 -39.95 16.54 21.59
N PHE A 86 -40.15 15.40 20.91
CA PHE A 86 -39.22 14.27 20.80
C PHE A 86 -38.87 13.54 22.11
N ILE A 87 -39.59 13.83 23.19
CA ILE A 87 -39.44 13.20 24.51
C ILE A 87 -40.66 12.33 24.81
N ASN A 88 -41.87 12.84 24.55
CA ASN A 88 -43.15 12.18 24.76
C ASN A 88 -43.70 11.63 23.44
N TYR A 89 -44.09 10.35 23.42
CA TYR A 89 -44.53 9.67 22.20
C TYR A 89 -45.87 8.95 22.39
N LYS A 90 -46.80 9.16 21.45
CA LYS A 90 -48.09 8.48 21.38
C LYS A 90 -48.09 7.46 20.25
N LEU A 91 -48.14 6.16 20.60
CA LEU A 91 -48.37 5.07 19.65
C LEU A 91 -49.74 5.22 18.99
N GLN A 92 -49.80 5.13 17.66
CA GLN A 92 -51.06 5.09 16.93
C GLN A 92 -51.68 3.67 16.93
N PRO A 93 -53.02 3.51 16.98
CA PRO A 93 -53.67 2.19 17.09
C PRO A 93 -53.45 1.26 15.90
N GLN A 94 -53.11 1.79 14.74
CA GLN A 94 -52.82 1.04 13.52
C GLN A 94 -51.32 1.16 13.20
N ALA A 95 -50.67 0.02 12.94
CA ALA A 95 -49.38 0.01 12.28
C ALA A 95 -49.53 0.56 10.86
N LEU A 96 -48.55 1.33 10.37
CA LEU A 96 -48.57 1.91 9.03
C LEU A 96 -48.69 0.83 7.93
N HIS A 97 -48.05 -0.31 8.18
CA HIS A 97 -48.03 -1.45 7.30
C HIS A 97 -47.63 -2.71 8.07
N GLY A 98 -47.98 -3.88 7.54
CA GLY A 98 -47.48 -5.16 8.02
C GLY A 98 -47.56 -6.24 6.95
N VAL A 99 -46.50 -7.07 6.83
CA VAL A 99 -46.41 -8.13 5.82
C VAL A 99 -46.20 -9.49 6.50
N PRO A 100 -47.14 -10.44 6.36
CA PRO A 100 -47.00 -11.80 6.89
C PRO A 100 -45.73 -12.51 6.43
N GLY A 101 -45.11 -13.28 7.33
CA GLY A 101 -43.96 -14.13 7.03
C GLY A 101 -42.60 -13.41 6.87
N THR A 102 -42.55 -12.08 6.89
CA THR A 102 -41.31 -11.31 6.66
C THR A 102 -40.35 -11.24 7.85
N GLY A 103 -40.75 -11.69 9.04
CA GLY A 103 -39.89 -11.65 10.24
C GLY A 103 -39.83 -10.27 10.88
N MET A 104 -38.70 -9.92 11.52
CA MET A 104 -38.52 -8.61 12.18
C MET A 104 -38.05 -7.55 11.17
N TRP A 105 -38.62 -6.35 11.24
CA TRP A 105 -38.27 -5.23 10.37
C TRP A 105 -37.25 -4.32 11.04
N GLU A 106 -36.13 -4.08 10.35
CA GLU A 106 -35.01 -3.22 10.79
C GLU A 106 -34.89 -2.01 9.86
N CYS A 107 -34.29 -0.92 10.34
CA CYS A 107 -33.98 0.28 9.55
C CYS A 107 -35.09 0.77 8.62
N VAL A 108 -36.35 0.78 9.07
CA VAL A 108 -37.47 1.38 8.34
C VAL A 108 -37.15 2.84 8.00
N ASP A 109 -37.59 3.29 6.81
CA ASP A 109 -37.42 4.66 6.33
C ASP A 109 -38.45 5.02 5.25
N PHE A 110 -38.71 6.32 5.03
CA PHE A 110 -39.71 6.83 4.10
C PHE A 110 -39.13 7.77 3.05
N SER A 111 -39.28 7.40 1.78
CA SER A 111 -38.98 8.29 0.67
C SER A 111 -40.23 9.06 0.22
N LEU A 112 -40.33 10.31 0.67
CA LEU A 112 -41.30 11.28 0.14
C LEU A 112 -40.92 11.65 -1.30
N PHE A 113 -41.71 11.18 -2.28
CA PHE A 113 -41.60 11.60 -3.68
C PHE A 113 -42.65 12.67 -3.98
N ARG A 114 -42.25 13.79 -4.60
CA ARG A 114 -43.13 14.95 -4.84
C ARG A 114 -44.19 14.61 -5.90
N GLY A 115 -45.45 14.51 -5.48
CA GLY A 115 -46.59 14.17 -6.37
C GLY A 115 -47.95 14.66 -5.85
N ARG A 116 -48.05 15.95 -5.49
CA ARG A 116 -49.16 16.59 -4.74
C ARG A 116 -49.31 16.10 -3.30
N ALA A 117 -49.96 16.92 -2.47
CA ALA A 117 -50.37 16.55 -1.13
C ALA A 117 -51.74 15.86 -1.18
N ASN A 118 -51.74 14.54 -1.01
CA ASN A 118 -52.84 13.74 -0.44
C ASN A 118 -52.24 12.42 0.05
N MET A 119 -52.80 11.85 1.11
CA MET A 119 -52.14 10.79 1.90
C MET A 119 -52.23 9.38 1.28
N ASP A 120 -52.99 9.23 0.20
CA ASP A 120 -53.60 7.94 -0.19
C ASP A 120 -52.82 7.15 -1.26
N TRP A 121 -51.69 7.68 -1.75
CA TRP A 121 -50.90 7.06 -2.83
C TRP A 121 -49.51 6.54 -2.40
N ILE A 122 -49.36 6.19 -1.12
CA ILE A 122 -48.24 5.36 -0.67
C ILE A 122 -48.46 3.92 -1.16
N ARG A 123 -48.14 3.66 -2.43
CA ARG A 123 -47.91 2.31 -2.96
C ARG A 123 -46.63 1.75 -2.34
N LEU A 124 -46.71 1.30 -1.09
CA LEU A 124 -45.59 0.68 -0.37
C LEU A 124 -45.29 -0.68 -1.02
N MET A 125 -44.21 -0.74 -1.80
CA MET A 125 -43.89 -1.93 -2.60
C MET A 125 -43.41 -3.08 -1.72
N MET A 126 -44.01 -4.25 -1.92
CA MET A 126 -43.88 -5.47 -1.11
C MET A 126 -42.44 -5.81 -0.68
N ALA A 127 -42.07 -5.42 0.54
CA ALA A 127 -40.81 -5.81 1.21
C ALA A 127 -39.53 -5.70 0.35
N LEU A 128 -39.51 -4.77 -0.62
CA LEU A 128 -38.39 -4.64 -1.54
C LEU A 128 -37.17 -4.03 -0.83
N LYS A 129 -36.08 -4.81 -0.77
CA LYS A 129 -34.76 -4.24 -0.54
C LYS A 129 -34.40 -3.40 -1.77
N TYR A 130 -33.98 -2.17 -1.57
CA TYR A 130 -33.42 -1.34 -2.66
C TYR A 130 -31.90 -1.52 -2.83
N ASP A 131 -31.26 -2.28 -1.94
CA ASP A 131 -29.85 -2.66 -2.02
C ASP A 131 -29.73 -4.18 -1.81
N TYR A 132 -28.86 -4.83 -2.59
CA TYR A 132 -28.71 -6.28 -2.64
C TYR A 132 -27.24 -6.67 -2.50
N GLY A 133 -26.81 -6.77 -1.24
CA GLY A 133 -25.41 -7.03 -0.91
C GLY A 133 -25.21 -7.22 0.60
N ILE A 134 -24.01 -6.83 1.01
CA ILE A 134 -23.54 -6.69 2.39
C ILE A 134 -23.80 -5.29 2.97
N PHE A 135 -24.64 -4.48 2.29
CA PHE A 135 -25.08 -3.17 2.76
C PHE A 135 -26.20 -3.30 3.80
N TYR A 136 -26.05 -2.62 4.95
CA TYR A 136 -26.94 -2.70 6.11
C TYR A 136 -26.92 -1.38 6.89
N ALA A 137 -27.74 -1.29 7.95
CA ALA A 137 -27.85 -0.11 8.83
C ALA A 137 -28.03 1.20 8.03
N SER A 138 -28.89 1.15 7.02
CA SER A 138 -29.07 2.22 6.04
C SER A 138 -30.19 3.17 6.43
N LYS A 139 -30.00 4.45 6.10
CA LYS A 139 -30.98 5.53 6.29
C LYS A 139 -30.93 6.49 5.12
N THR A 140 -31.94 7.33 4.99
CA THR A 140 -31.93 8.47 4.07
C THR A 140 -32.24 9.77 4.81
N PHE A 141 -31.67 10.87 4.33
CA PHE A 141 -32.09 12.22 4.73
C PHE A 141 -32.45 13.05 3.51
N TYR A 142 -33.19 14.14 3.72
CA TYR A 142 -33.53 15.08 2.67
C TYR A 142 -32.64 16.32 2.78
N ASP A 143 -31.70 16.45 1.84
CA ASP A 143 -30.89 17.63 1.62
C ASP A 143 -31.79 18.73 1.03
N GLN A 144 -32.26 19.63 1.90
CA GLN A 144 -33.18 20.71 1.53
C GLN A 144 -32.51 21.71 0.58
N ASN A 145 -31.20 21.97 0.75
CA ASN A 145 -30.45 22.95 -0.03
C ASN A 145 -30.33 22.54 -1.50
N LYS A 146 -30.16 21.24 -1.77
CA LYS A 146 -30.10 20.67 -3.12
C LYS A 146 -31.37 19.91 -3.53
N GLY A 147 -32.45 20.02 -2.74
CA GLY A 147 -33.77 19.45 -3.01
C GLY A 147 -33.82 17.92 -3.18
N ARG A 148 -32.83 17.18 -2.66
CA ARG A 148 -32.55 15.76 -3.01
C ARG A 148 -32.57 14.85 -1.78
N ARG A 149 -32.90 13.57 -1.97
CA ARG A 149 -32.79 12.55 -0.91
C ARG A 149 -31.46 11.83 -1.02
N VAL A 150 -30.71 11.73 0.08
CA VAL A 150 -29.39 11.08 0.14
C VAL A 150 -29.47 9.84 1.04
N LEU A 151 -29.08 8.70 0.48
CA LEU A 151 -28.89 7.40 1.11
C LEU A 151 -27.44 7.24 1.57
N TRP A 152 -27.30 6.71 2.79
CA TRP A 152 -26.04 6.41 3.46
C TRP A 152 -26.25 5.20 4.39
N GLY A 153 -25.18 4.49 4.72
CA GLY A 153 -25.24 3.23 5.46
C GLY A 153 -23.90 2.51 5.44
N TRP A 154 -23.89 1.27 5.94
CA TRP A 154 -22.67 0.51 6.22
C TRP A 154 -22.56 -0.74 5.36
N ILE A 155 -21.34 -1.19 5.10
CA ILE A 155 -21.00 -2.39 4.32
C ILE A 155 -20.14 -3.28 5.22
N GLY A 156 -20.63 -4.47 5.57
CA GLY A 156 -19.85 -5.45 6.35
C GLY A 156 -18.68 -6.01 5.55
N GLU A 157 -17.51 -6.18 6.16
CA GLU A 157 -16.28 -6.60 5.45
C GLU A 157 -16.23 -8.11 5.07
N SER A 158 -17.31 -8.87 5.24
CA SER A 158 -17.42 -10.33 5.01
C SER A 158 -16.45 -11.23 5.80
N ASP A 159 -15.66 -10.67 6.72
CA ASP A 159 -14.80 -11.41 7.65
C ASP A 159 -15.63 -12.18 8.72
N SER A 160 -14.95 -12.99 9.54
CA SER A 160 -15.55 -13.62 10.73
C SER A 160 -15.61 -12.65 11.92
N GLU A 161 -16.56 -12.85 12.83
CA GLU A 161 -16.72 -12.03 14.06
C GLU A 161 -15.42 -11.97 14.90
N VAL A 162 -14.66 -13.06 14.94
CA VAL A 162 -13.35 -13.11 15.63
C VAL A 162 -12.32 -12.18 14.95
N ALA A 163 -12.36 -12.07 13.62
CA ALA A 163 -11.52 -11.13 12.88
C ALA A 163 -12.01 -9.68 13.02
N ASP A 164 -13.33 -9.44 13.08
CA ASP A 164 -13.94 -8.13 13.38
C ASP A 164 -13.54 -7.60 14.76
N VAL A 165 -13.69 -8.42 15.80
CA VAL A 165 -13.22 -8.10 17.16
C VAL A 165 -11.71 -7.85 17.17
N LYS A 166 -10.91 -8.63 16.44
CA LYS A 166 -9.45 -8.50 16.39
C LYS A 166 -8.95 -7.26 15.64
N LYS A 167 -9.64 -6.79 14.59
CA LYS A 167 -9.30 -5.51 13.92
C LYS A 167 -9.92 -4.30 14.63
N GLY A 168 -11.00 -4.50 15.39
CA GLY A 168 -11.68 -3.46 16.17
C GLY A 168 -12.61 -2.58 15.33
N TRP A 169 -13.11 -3.12 14.21
CA TRP A 169 -14.20 -2.61 13.39
C TRP A 169 -14.77 -3.79 12.59
N ALA A 170 -16.01 -3.70 12.10
CA ALA A 170 -16.64 -4.77 11.32
C ALA A 170 -17.08 -4.34 9.90
N SER A 171 -17.05 -3.03 9.62
CA SER A 171 -17.77 -2.46 8.49
C SER A 171 -17.19 -1.13 8.02
N LEU A 172 -17.42 -0.83 6.75
CA LEU A 172 -17.04 0.41 6.06
C LEU A 172 -18.29 1.25 5.78
N GLN A 173 -18.16 2.57 5.71
CA GLN A 173 -19.27 3.42 5.25
C GLN A 173 -19.39 3.31 3.72
N GLY A 174 -20.59 3.06 3.21
CA GLY A 174 -20.84 3.01 1.76
C GLY A 174 -20.85 4.40 1.12
N ILE A 175 -20.53 4.46 -0.19
CA ILE A 175 -20.59 5.71 -0.96
C ILE A 175 -22.03 6.30 -0.88
N PRO A 176 -22.20 7.57 -0.47
CA PRO A 176 -23.52 8.20 -0.41
C PRO A 176 -24.17 8.27 -1.79
N ARG A 177 -25.47 7.99 -1.85
CA ARG A 177 -26.25 7.91 -3.10
C ARG A 177 -27.45 8.84 -3.08
N ARG A 178 -27.69 9.60 -4.14
CA ARG A 178 -29.00 10.22 -4.38
C ARG A 178 -30.03 9.12 -4.66
N VAL A 179 -31.20 9.20 -4.02
CA VAL A 179 -32.37 8.33 -4.29
C VAL A 179 -33.50 9.16 -4.90
N SER A 180 -34.09 8.68 -5.98
CA SER A 180 -35.22 9.32 -6.64
C SER A 180 -36.13 8.29 -7.30
N LEU A 181 -37.46 8.49 -7.24
CA LEU A 181 -38.40 7.72 -8.04
C LEU A 181 -38.11 7.96 -9.53
N ASP A 182 -38.08 6.89 -10.31
CA ASP A 182 -38.00 6.97 -11.77
C ASP A 182 -39.30 7.54 -12.34
N ALA A 183 -39.20 8.68 -13.03
CA ALA A 183 -40.33 9.31 -13.70
C ALA A 183 -40.80 8.55 -14.95
N LYS A 184 -39.99 7.66 -15.55
CA LYS A 184 -40.39 6.86 -16.72
C LYS A 184 -41.36 5.74 -16.31
N THR A 185 -41.03 4.99 -15.27
CA THR A 185 -41.81 3.83 -14.81
C THR A 185 -42.79 4.14 -13.68
N GLY A 186 -42.65 5.28 -13.00
CA GLY A 186 -43.48 5.68 -11.87
C GLY A 186 -43.45 4.70 -10.69
N SER A 187 -42.48 3.80 -10.65
CA SER A 187 -42.46 2.63 -9.74
C SER A 187 -41.06 2.16 -9.34
N ASN A 188 -40.02 2.40 -10.14
CA ASN A 188 -38.66 2.02 -9.77
C ASN A 188 -37.92 3.13 -9.02
N LEU A 189 -36.93 2.76 -8.19
CA LEU A 189 -36.06 3.72 -7.51
C LEU A 189 -34.71 3.80 -8.22
N LEU A 190 -34.37 4.98 -8.74
CA LEU A 190 -33.04 5.29 -9.25
C LEU A 190 -32.12 5.60 -8.07
N GLN A 191 -30.91 5.04 -8.12
CA GLN A 191 -29.81 5.34 -7.21
C GLN A 191 -28.60 5.76 -8.03
N TRP A 192 -27.96 6.85 -7.61
CA TRP A 192 -26.73 7.35 -8.23
C TRP A 192 -25.80 7.89 -7.15
N PRO A 193 -24.46 7.80 -7.25
CA PRO A 193 -23.56 8.51 -6.35
C PRO A 193 -23.91 10.00 -6.23
N VAL A 194 -23.75 10.60 -5.06
CA VAL A 194 -23.98 12.06 -4.91
C VAL A 194 -22.97 12.85 -5.76
N GLU A 195 -23.41 13.97 -6.35
CA GLU A 195 -22.61 14.74 -7.33
C GLU A 195 -21.28 15.25 -6.79
N GLU A 196 -21.13 15.36 -5.47
CA GLU A 196 -19.85 15.68 -4.81
C GLU A 196 -18.75 14.66 -5.14
N VAL A 197 -19.12 13.39 -5.41
CA VAL A 197 -18.18 12.33 -5.84
C VAL A 197 -17.60 12.60 -7.23
N GLU A 198 -18.30 13.36 -8.08
CA GLU A 198 -17.78 13.79 -9.40
C GLU A 198 -16.53 14.66 -9.26
N SER A 199 -16.44 15.48 -8.19
CA SER A 199 -15.25 16.31 -7.93
C SER A 199 -13.98 15.51 -7.63
N LEU A 200 -14.12 14.21 -7.36
CA LEU A 200 -13.02 13.26 -7.14
C LEU A 200 -12.56 12.57 -8.44
N ARG A 201 -13.27 12.77 -9.57
CA ARG A 201 -12.92 12.22 -10.89
C ARG A 201 -11.99 13.20 -11.62
N LEU A 202 -10.70 12.86 -11.70
CA LEU A 202 -9.67 13.74 -12.26
C LEU A 202 -9.31 13.47 -13.74
N ARG A 203 -9.60 12.26 -14.25
CA ARG A 203 -9.37 11.80 -15.63
C ARG A 203 -10.35 10.66 -15.95
N SER A 204 -10.71 10.50 -17.22
CA SER A 204 -11.45 9.35 -17.76
C SER A 204 -10.68 8.68 -18.90
N SER A 205 -10.98 7.40 -19.16
CA SER A 205 -10.57 6.64 -20.35
C SER A 205 -11.83 5.96 -20.87
N GLU A 206 -12.16 6.15 -22.15
CA GLU A 206 -13.46 5.74 -22.72
C GLU A 206 -13.27 4.68 -23.82
N PHE A 207 -14.15 3.67 -23.82
CA PHE A 207 -14.09 2.51 -24.71
C PHE A 207 -15.46 2.30 -25.36
N ASP A 208 -15.57 2.53 -26.67
CA ASP A 208 -16.81 2.38 -27.42
C ASP A 208 -16.82 1.06 -28.22
N LYS A 209 -18.01 0.47 -28.40
CA LYS A 209 -18.27 -0.73 -29.24
C LYS A 209 -17.36 -1.95 -29.00
N VAL A 210 -16.97 -2.19 -27.74
CA VAL A 210 -16.19 -3.39 -27.36
C VAL A 210 -17.05 -4.67 -27.50
N GLU A 211 -16.73 -5.52 -28.47
CA GLU A 211 -17.48 -6.76 -28.73
C GLU A 211 -17.11 -7.88 -27.71
N VAL A 212 -18.01 -8.15 -26.75
CA VAL A 212 -17.84 -9.24 -25.77
C VAL A 212 -18.54 -10.51 -26.27
N LYS A 213 -17.76 -11.54 -26.65
CA LYS A 213 -18.28 -12.80 -27.19
C LYS A 213 -18.72 -13.77 -26.10
N PRO A 214 -19.74 -14.62 -26.32
CA PRO A 214 -20.15 -15.65 -25.36
C PRO A 214 -18.97 -16.51 -24.91
N GLY A 215 -18.80 -16.67 -23.59
CA GLY A 215 -17.69 -17.42 -22.99
C GLY A 215 -16.35 -16.67 -22.88
N SER A 216 -16.15 -15.57 -23.61
CA SER A 216 -14.91 -14.79 -23.59
C SER A 216 -14.79 -13.86 -22.37
N VAL A 217 -13.57 -13.39 -22.12
CA VAL A 217 -13.25 -12.27 -21.23
C VAL A 217 -12.42 -11.30 -22.06
N VAL A 218 -12.83 -10.03 -22.12
CA VAL A 218 -12.14 -8.99 -22.89
C VAL A 218 -11.40 -8.07 -21.91
N PRO A 219 -10.05 -7.95 -21.99
CA PRO A 219 -9.30 -6.99 -21.20
C PRO A 219 -9.57 -5.57 -21.70
N LEU A 220 -9.52 -4.58 -20.79
CA LEU A 220 -9.61 -3.16 -21.11
C LEU A 220 -8.31 -2.48 -20.66
N ASP A 221 -7.61 -1.85 -21.60
CA ASP A 221 -6.33 -1.18 -21.37
C ASP A 221 -6.53 0.19 -20.69
N LEU A 222 -6.93 0.17 -19.42
CA LEU A 222 -7.22 1.35 -18.60
C LEU A 222 -5.95 2.16 -18.25
N ASP A 223 -6.05 3.49 -18.25
CA ASP A 223 -4.98 4.37 -17.78
C ASP A 223 -4.67 4.15 -16.28
N ALA A 224 -3.38 4.20 -15.93
CA ALA A 224 -2.93 4.13 -14.55
C ALA A 224 -3.49 5.31 -13.70
N ALA A 225 -4.39 4.98 -12.77
CA ALA A 225 -5.01 5.90 -11.82
C ALA A 225 -4.79 5.42 -10.38
N THR A 226 -4.81 6.35 -9.42
CA THR A 226 -4.82 5.99 -8.00
C THR A 226 -6.20 5.51 -7.55
N GLN A 227 -7.28 6.01 -8.15
CA GLN A 227 -8.63 5.50 -7.95
C GLN A 227 -9.34 5.39 -9.30
N LEU A 228 -9.73 4.17 -9.66
CA LEU A 228 -10.41 3.85 -10.91
C LEU A 228 -11.91 3.90 -10.68
N ASP A 229 -12.54 5.05 -10.90
CA ASP A 229 -13.96 5.00 -11.24
C ASP A 229 -14.08 4.38 -12.64
N ILE A 230 -14.98 3.41 -12.80
CA ILE A 230 -15.20 2.73 -14.07
C ILE A 230 -16.70 2.81 -14.36
N VAL A 231 -17.01 3.23 -15.57
CA VAL A 231 -18.38 3.35 -16.07
C VAL A 231 -18.49 2.45 -17.28
N ALA A 232 -18.95 1.22 -17.06
CA ALA A 232 -19.31 0.33 -18.16
C ALA A 232 -20.64 0.75 -18.78
N GLU A 233 -20.90 0.24 -19.98
CA GLU A 233 -22.17 0.34 -20.70
C GLU A 233 -22.24 -0.81 -21.73
N PHE A 234 -23.07 -1.83 -21.49
CA PHE A 234 -23.29 -2.94 -22.45
C PHE A 234 -24.54 -2.73 -23.33
N GLU A 235 -24.56 -3.30 -24.54
CA GLU A 235 -25.77 -3.47 -25.38
C GLU A 235 -25.87 -4.94 -25.82
N LEU A 236 -27.09 -5.48 -25.95
CA LEU A 236 -27.35 -6.86 -26.36
C LEU A 236 -27.67 -6.96 -27.86
N ASP A 237 -27.13 -7.98 -28.54
CA ASP A 237 -27.47 -8.23 -29.95
C ASP A 237 -28.95 -8.59 -30.11
N LYS A 238 -29.67 -7.71 -30.81
CA LYS A 238 -31.10 -7.81 -31.13
C LYS A 238 -31.44 -9.04 -31.97
N LYS A 239 -30.47 -9.65 -32.67
CA LYS A 239 -30.63 -10.95 -33.36
C LYS A 239 -30.58 -12.12 -32.37
N VAL A 240 -29.61 -12.14 -31.46
CA VAL A 240 -29.50 -13.17 -30.41
C VAL A 240 -30.72 -13.11 -29.48
N LEU A 241 -31.18 -11.92 -29.11
CA LEU A 241 -32.42 -11.71 -28.34
C LEU A 241 -33.68 -12.31 -29.00
N ARG A 242 -33.83 -12.14 -30.32
CA ARG A 242 -34.93 -12.75 -31.09
C ARG A 242 -34.82 -14.27 -31.09
N ASN A 243 -33.63 -14.79 -31.40
CA ASN A 243 -33.38 -16.22 -31.58
C ASN A 243 -33.24 -17.01 -30.26
N THR A 244 -33.10 -16.34 -29.12
CA THR A 244 -33.07 -16.98 -27.80
C THR A 244 -34.43 -17.62 -27.50
N ALA A 245 -34.43 -18.92 -27.23
CA ALA A 245 -35.63 -19.66 -26.82
C ALA A 245 -36.16 -19.17 -25.47
N GLU A 246 -37.47 -19.30 -25.27
CA GLU A 246 -38.11 -18.90 -24.01
C GLU A 246 -37.89 -19.95 -22.92
N SER A 247 -37.64 -19.50 -21.70
CA SER A 247 -37.29 -20.35 -20.55
C SER A 247 -38.19 -20.05 -19.36
N ASN A 248 -38.81 -21.10 -18.79
CA ASN A 248 -39.52 -21.04 -17.51
C ASN A 248 -38.57 -21.17 -16.29
N GLU A 249 -37.24 -21.08 -16.48
CA GLU A 249 -36.28 -21.15 -15.39
C GLU A 249 -36.30 -19.89 -14.51
N GLU A 250 -36.62 -20.06 -13.23
CA GLU A 250 -36.54 -19.00 -12.22
C GLU A 250 -35.09 -18.82 -11.75
N PHE A 251 -34.32 -18.05 -12.53
CA PHE A 251 -32.96 -17.67 -12.17
C PHE A 251 -32.95 -16.77 -10.92
N SER A 252 -31.95 -16.97 -10.04
CA SER A 252 -31.72 -16.12 -8.88
C SER A 252 -30.24 -16.16 -8.51
N CYS A 253 -29.63 -14.99 -8.31
CA CYS A 253 -28.19 -14.86 -8.03
C CYS A 253 -27.73 -15.80 -6.89
N ARG A 254 -28.53 -15.99 -5.84
CA ARG A 254 -28.16 -16.75 -4.63
C ARG A 254 -28.29 -18.28 -4.76
N THR A 255 -29.11 -18.79 -5.69
CA THR A 255 -29.42 -20.23 -5.81
C THR A 255 -29.03 -20.85 -7.14
N SER A 256 -28.88 -20.05 -8.20
CA SER A 256 -28.23 -20.46 -9.45
C SER A 256 -26.71 -20.63 -9.25
N LYS A 257 -26.01 -21.27 -10.19
CA LYS A 257 -24.56 -21.59 -10.10
C LYS A 257 -23.63 -20.36 -10.29
N GLY A 258 -24.02 -19.18 -9.80
CA GLY A 258 -23.26 -17.94 -9.93
C GLY A 258 -22.89 -17.59 -11.37
N ALA A 259 -21.72 -16.98 -11.54
CA ALA A 259 -21.16 -16.63 -12.84
C ALA A 259 -20.70 -17.85 -13.68
N ALA A 260 -20.76 -19.06 -13.13
CA ALA A 260 -20.47 -20.30 -13.84
C ALA A 260 -21.68 -20.87 -14.60
N HIS A 261 -22.91 -20.41 -14.31
CA HIS A 261 -24.06 -20.67 -15.18
C HIS A 261 -23.96 -19.82 -16.44
N ARG A 262 -24.41 -20.31 -17.61
CA ARG A 262 -24.38 -19.58 -18.87
C ARG A 262 -25.65 -19.84 -19.69
N ASN A 263 -26.17 -18.81 -20.36
CA ASN A 263 -27.19 -18.94 -21.39
C ASN A 263 -26.82 -18.07 -22.62
N ALA A 264 -27.76 -17.87 -23.55
CA ALA A 264 -27.51 -17.10 -24.78
C ALA A 264 -27.35 -15.58 -24.55
N LEU A 265 -27.72 -15.06 -23.37
CA LEU A 265 -27.79 -13.63 -23.05
C LEU A 265 -27.01 -13.26 -21.77
N GLY A 266 -26.15 -14.15 -21.26
CA GLY A 266 -25.32 -13.88 -20.09
C GLY A 266 -24.67 -15.12 -19.46
N PRO A 267 -23.89 -14.92 -18.37
CA PRO A 267 -23.57 -13.65 -17.72
C PRO A 267 -22.63 -12.77 -18.54
N PHE A 268 -22.81 -11.46 -18.44
CA PHE A 268 -21.92 -10.43 -18.99
C PHE A 268 -21.72 -9.30 -17.96
N GLY A 269 -20.54 -8.71 -17.89
CA GLY A 269 -20.21 -7.77 -16.82
C GLY A 269 -18.71 -7.59 -16.66
N LEU A 270 -18.29 -7.15 -15.47
CA LEU A 270 -16.88 -7.00 -15.12
C LEU A 270 -16.43 -8.06 -14.11
N LEU A 271 -15.19 -8.53 -14.27
CA LEU A 271 -14.49 -9.31 -13.26
C LEU A 271 -13.64 -8.34 -12.44
N VAL A 272 -14.12 -7.96 -11.25
CA VAL A 272 -13.39 -7.06 -10.35
C VAL A 272 -12.71 -7.84 -9.23
N LEU A 273 -11.65 -7.27 -8.65
CA LEU A 273 -10.76 -7.96 -7.69
C LEU A 273 -10.26 -9.32 -8.25
N ALA A 274 -10.05 -9.39 -9.56
CA ALA A 274 -9.66 -10.60 -10.28
C ALA A 274 -8.14 -10.70 -10.43
N ASP A 275 -7.58 -11.89 -10.24
CA ASP A 275 -6.19 -12.20 -10.60
C ASP A 275 -6.05 -12.63 -12.07
N ASP A 276 -4.83 -12.55 -12.62
CA ASP A 276 -4.52 -12.91 -14.01
C ASP A 276 -4.97 -14.32 -14.45
N SER A 277 -5.12 -15.26 -13.52
CA SER A 277 -5.58 -16.62 -13.81
C SER A 277 -7.09 -16.83 -13.62
N LEU A 278 -7.82 -15.80 -13.19
CA LEU A 278 -9.24 -15.86 -12.84
C LEU A 278 -9.52 -16.98 -11.82
N ALA A 279 -8.61 -17.15 -10.86
CA ALA A 279 -8.65 -18.12 -9.77
C ALA A 279 -9.40 -17.56 -8.55
N GLU A 280 -9.03 -16.34 -8.11
CA GLU A 280 -9.78 -15.48 -7.20
C GLU A 280 -10.32 -14.29 -8.00
N HIS A 281 -11.63 -14.06 -7.97
CA HIS A 281 -12.29 -12.94 -8.62
C HIS A 281 -13.67 -12.69 -8.01
N THR A 282 -14.18 -11.46 -8.13
CA THR A 282 -15.58 -11.11 -7.85
C THR A 282 -16.26 -10.71 -9.16
N PRO A 283 -16.98 -11.62 -9.84
CA PRO A 283 -17.80 -11.28 -10.99
C PRO A 283 -18.95 -10.39 -10.53
N VAL A 284 -19.09 -9.23 -11.15
CA VAL A 284 -20.23 -8.34 -10.98
C VAL A 284 -20.86 -8.16 -12.35
N TYR A 285 -22.02 -8.78 -12.52
CA TYR A 285 -22.54 -9.13 -13.84
C TYR A 285 -24.05 -9.03 -13.93
N PHE A 286 -24.50 -8.82 -15.15
CA PHE A 286 -25.88 -8.94 -15.55
C PHE A 286 -26.12 -10.32 -16.16
N TYR A 287 -27.28 -10.90 -15.85
CA TYR A 287 -27.75 -12.16 -16.40
C TYR A 287 -29.19 -11.96 -16.84
N VAL A 288 -29.49 -12.26 -18.10
CA VAL A 288 -30.82 -12.00 -18.68
C VAL A 288 -31.51 -13.33 -19.01
N THR A 289 -32.73 -13.50 -18.52
CA THR A 289 -33.65 -14.57 -18.95
C THR A 289 -34.78 -14.01 -19.79
N LYS A 290 -35.39 -14.87 -20.61
CA LYS A 290 -36.53 -14.54 -21.48
C LYS A 290 -37.69 -15.45 -21.08
N GLY A 291 -38.75 -14.87 -20.53
CA GLY A 291 -39.92 -15.60 -20.08
C GLY A 291 -40.77 -16.14 -21.24
N SER A 292 -41.70 -17.05 -20.93
CA SER A 292 -42.70 -17.65 -21.83
C SER A 292 -43.81 -16.69 -22.32
N ASN A 293 -43.52 -15.39 -22.26
CA ASN A 293 -44.34 -14.28 -22.72
C ASN A 293 -43.49 -13.25 -23.49
N GLY A 294 -42.32 -13.67 -23.99
CA GLY A 294 -41.31 -12.83 -24.62
C GLY A 294 -40.59 -11.82 -23.72
N THR A 295 -41.03 -11.57 -22.48
CA THR A 295 -40.46 -10.49 -21.65
C THR A 295 -39.09 -10.85 -21.09
N LEU A 296 -38.18 -9.88 -21.08
CA LEU A 296 -36.84 -10.02 -20.54
C LEU A 296 -36.83 -9.75 -19.04
N LYS A 297 -36.11 -10.57 -18.28
CA LYS A 297 -35.79 -10.32 -16.87
C LYS A 297 -34.27 -10.24 -16.70
N THR A 298 -33.80 -9.05 -16.33
CA THR A 298 -32.39 -8.80 -16.04
C THR A 298 -32.14 -8.94 -14.54
N PHE A 299 -31.10 -9.69 -14.17
CA PHE A 299 -30.62 -9.82 -12.80
C PHE A 299 -29.22 -9.22 -12.72
N PHE A 300 -28.95 -8.38 -11.71
CA PHE A 300 -27.62 -7.89 -11.41
C PHE A 300 -27.07 -8.63 -10.19
N CYS A 301 -25.97 -9.33 -10.37
CA CYS A 301 -25.39 -10.24 -9.38
C CYS A 301 -23.95 -9.85 -9.02
N THR A 302 -23.57 -10.05 -7.77
CA THR A 302 -22.20 -9.97 -7.26
C THR A 302 -21.83 -11.34 -6.67
N ASP A 303 -20.97 -12.07 -7.36
CA ASP A 303 -20.61 -13.45 -7.01
C ASP A 303 -19.33 -13.48 -6.16
N GLN A 304 -19.52 -13.64 -4.85
CA GLN A 304 -18.43 -13.77 -3.89
C GLN A 304 -17.94 -15.22 -3.73
N SER A 305 -18.51 -16.21 -4.45
CA SER A 305 -18.12 -17.63 -4.29
C SER A 305 -16.63 -17.88 -4.56
N ARG A 306 -16.01 -16.98 -5.33
CA ARG A 306 -14.59 -16.99 -5.70
C ARG A 306 -13.85 -15.70 -5.31
N SER A 307 -14.44 -14.81 -4.49
CA SER A 307 -13.77 -13.56 -4.06
C SER A 307 -12.60 -13.79 -3.09
N SER A 308 -12.53 -14.97 -2.48
CA SER A 308 -11.44 -15.37 -1.60
C SER A 308 -11.27 -16.89 -1.54
N ALA A 309 -10.04 -17.35 -1.30
CA ALA A 309 -9.70 -18.72 -0.94
C ALA A 309 -9.83 -19.04 0.57
N ALA A 310 -10.06 -18.06 1.45
CA ALA A 310 -10.25 -18.30 2.89
C ALA A 310 -11.55 -19.08 3.19
N ASN A 311 -11.63 -19.88 4.25
CA ASN A 311 -12.83 -20.72 4.52
C ASN A 311 -13.77 -20.13 5.57
N ASP A 312 -13.32 -19.09 6.25
CA ASP A 312 -13.92 -18.41 7.39
C ASP A 312 -14.51 -17.03 7.03
N VAL A 313 -14.47 -16.66 5.74
CA VAL A 313 -15.11 -15.46 5.18
C VAL A 313 -16.42 -15.79 4.49
N ASN A 314 -17.38 -14.86 4.55
CA ASN A 314 -18.64 -14.97 3.84
C ASN A 314 -18.44 -14.80 2.32
N LYS A 315 -18.82 -15.83 1.56
CA LYS A 315 -18.71 -15.91 0.08
C LYS A 315 -20.06 -15.98 -0.62
N GLN A 316 -21.11 -15.51 0.03
CA GLN A 316 -22.46 -15.61 -0.51
C GLN A 316 -22.59 -14.81 -1.82
N ILE A 317 -23.33 -15.35 -2.79
CA ILE A 317 -23.69 -14.61 -4.00
C ILE A 317 -24.86 -13.67 -3.67
N TYR A 318 -24.69 -12.40 -4.01
CA TYR A 318 -25.66 -11.33 -3.79
C TYR A 318 -26.21 -10.81 -5.13
N GLY A 319 -27.27 -10.02 -5.06
CA GLY A 319 -27.97 -9.46 -6.23
C GLY A 319 -29.45 -9.85 -6.30
N ASN A 320 -30.15 -9.25 -7.26
CA ASN A 320 -31.55 -9.56 -7.59
C ASN A 320 -31.89 -9.07 -9.01
N PHE A 321 -33.15 -9.23 -9.43
CA PHE A 321 -33.73 -8.53 -10.57
C PHE A 321 -33.47 -7.02 -10.50
N VAL A 322 -32.99 -6.44 -11.60
CA VAL A 322 -32.85 -5.00 -11.83
C VAL A 322 -33.51 -4.70 -13.17
N PRO A 323 -34.56 -3.86 -13.24
CA PRO A 323 -35.20 -3.52 -14.50
C PRO A 323 -34.23 -2.68 -15.35
N VAL A 324 -34.14 -3.04 -16.63
CA VAL A 324 -33.47 -2.28 -17.68
C VAL A 324 -34.50 -2.09 -18.77
N LEU A 325 -34.85 -0.84 -19.09
CA LEU A 325 -35.93 -0.55 -20.02
C LEU A 325 -35.47 -0.74 -21.47
N GLU A 326 -36.43 -0.78 -22.40
CA GLU A 326 -36.14 -0.90 -23.83
C GLU A 326 -35.34 0.32 -24.30
N GLY A 327 -34.02 0.16 -24.41
CA GLY A 327 -33.05 1.19 -24.80
C GLY A 327 -31.95 1.56 -23.79
N GLU A 328 -31.74 0.83 -22.68
CA GLU A 328 -30.83 1.22 -21.56
C GLU A 328 -29.58 0.30 -21.31
N LYS A 329 -28.65 0.68 -20.38
CA LYS A 329 -27.27 0.11 -20.16
C LYS A 329 -26.79 -0.07 -18.65
N PHE A 330 -25.48 -0.14 -18.24
CA PHE A 330 -24.93 -0.96 -17.07
C PHE A 330 -23.47 -0.66 -16.40
N THR A 331 -23.16 -0.53 -15.05
CA THR A 331 -21.92 0.18 -14.44
C THR A 331 -21.12 -0.35 -13.13
N LEU A 332 -19.79 -0.03 -12.78
CA LEU A 332 -18.97 -0.42 -11.51
C LEU A 332 -17.43 0.10 -11.29
N ARG A 333 -16.76 0.25 -10.06
CA ARG A 333 -15.42 0.97 -9.69
C ARG A 333 -14.29 0.34 -8.70
N ILE A 334 -12.94 0.71 -8.69
CA ILE A 334 -11.76 0.34 -7.72
C ILE A 334 -10.52 1.35 -7.43
N LEU A 335 -9.24 0.96 -6.99
CA LEU A 335 -8.10 1.78 -6.32
C LEU A 335 -6.58 1.23 -6.26
N VAL A 336 -5.45 2.04 -6.36
CA VAL A 336 -3.94 1.79 -6.06
C VAL A 336 -2.99 3.08 -5.84
N ILE A 337 -1.62 3.02 -5.63
CA ILE A 337 -0.54 4.11 -5.72
C ILE A 337 0.63 3.75 -6.70
N ALA A 338 1.23 4.70 -7.47
CA ALA A 338 2.34 4.47 -8.42
C ALA A 338 3.31 5.66 -8.67
N ILE A 339 4.49 5.43 -9.30
CA ILE A 339 5.43 6.48 -9.78
C ILE A 339 5.48 6.49 -11.31
N ASN A 340 5.26 7.65 -11.94
CA ASN A 340 5.15 7.81 -13.40
C ASN A 340 4.19 6.78 -14.05
N GLY A 341 3.10 6.44 -13.34
CA GLY A 341 2.14 5.41 -13.74
C GLY A 341 2.62 3.96 -13.59
N LYS A 342 3.84 3.72 -13.09
CA LYS A 342 4.44 2.38 -12.95
C LYS A 342 4.50 1.94 -11.49
N PHE A 343 4.20 0.67 -11.26
CA PHE A 343 4.45 -0.03 -10.00
C PHE A 343 5.08 -1.41 -10.28
N PRO A 344 6.30 -1.70 -9.81
CA PRO A 344 7.23 -0.79 -9.15
C PRO A 344 7.65 0.42 -10.00
N GLY A 345 8.26 1.42 -9.35
CA GLY A 345 8.83 2.58 -10.01
C GLY A 345 9.99 2.21 -10.96
N PRO A 346 10.27 3.06 -11.98
CA PRO A 346 11.28 2.80 -13.00
C PRO A 346 12.69 2.69 -12.40
N THR A 347 13.52 1.80 -12.93
CA THR A 347 14.93 1.70 -12.54
C THR A 347 15.70 2.98 -12.88
N ILE A 348 16.33 3.59 -11.89
CA ILE A 348 17.37 4.60 -12.11
C ILE A 348 18.67 3.84 -12.36
N ASN A 349 19.21 3.92 -13.57
CA ASN A 349 20.40 3.18 -13.97
C ASN A 349 21.51 4.17 -14.35
N VAL A 350 22.58 4.21 -13.56
CA VAL A 350 23.69 5.17 -13.70
C VAL A 350 25.05 4.48 -13.65
N THR A 351 26.09 5.20 -14.05
CA THR A 351 27.49 4.78 -13.92
C THR A 351 28.19 5.57 -12.82
N THR A 352 29.16 4.94 -12.15
CA THR A 352 29.96 5.58 -11.12
C THR A 352 30.60 6.90 -11.59
N ASN A 353 30.58 7.89 -10.70
CA ASN A 353 30.86 9.33 -10.87
C ASN A 353 29.86 10.15 -11.71
N ASN A 354 28.73 9.61 -12.17
CA ASN A 354 27.67 10.43 -12.77
C ASN A 354 27.05 11.42 -11.76
N ASN A 355 26.63 12.57 -12.27
CA ASN A 355 25.68 13.44 -11.59
C ASN A 355 24.26 12.93 -11.88
N VAL A 356 23.42 12.88 -10.86
CA VAL A 356 22.05 12.36 -10.90
C VAL A 356 21.10 13.50 -10.56
N VAL A 357 20.11 13.72 -11.43
CA VAL A 357 19.12 14.80 -11.31
C VAL A 357 17.73 14.17 -11.41
N VAL A 358 16.92 14.26 -10.34
CA VAL A 358 15.57 13.70 -10.30
C VAL A 358 14.56 14.75 -9.86
N ASN A 359 13.72 15.22 -10.80
CA ASN A 359 12.60 16.12 -10.51
C ASN A 359 11.39 15.29 -10.03
N VAL A 360 11.16 15.29 -8.72
CA VAL A 360 10.01 14.66 -8.07
C VAL A 360 8.86 15.68 -8.05
N ARG A 361 7.80 15.41 -8.81
CA ARG A 361 6.57 16.21 -8.83
C ARG A 361 5.51 15.51 -8.00
N ASN A 362 5.12 16.07 -6.85
CA ASN A 362 4.14 15.45 -5.98
C ASN A 362 2.72 15.62 -6.58
N LYS A 363 2.11 14.49 -6.97
CA LYS A 363 0.72 14.41 -7.44
C LYS A 363 -0.21 13.70 -6.45
N LEU A 364 0.27 13.40 -5.24
CA LEU A 364 -0.56 12.90 -4.14
C LEU A 364 -1.35 14.06 -3.52
N ASP A 365 -2.37 13.70 -2.75
CA ASP A 365 -3.16 14.55 -1.88
C ASP A 365 -2.48 14.83 -0.53
N GLU A 366 -1.46 14.02 -0.15
CA GLU A 366 -0.59 14.27 1.00
C GLU A 366 0.85 14.67 0.63
N ASN A 367 1.62 15.11 1.63
CA ASN A 367 3.04 15.46 1.50
C ASN A 367 3.89 14.26 1.06
N LEU A 368 5.02 14.51 0.37
CA LEU A 368 5.93 13.47 -0.14
C LEU A 368 7.40 13.79 0.16
N LEU A 369 8.19 12.77 0.48
CA LEU A 369 9.66 12.76 0.36
C LEU A 369 10.09 11.45 -0.31
N MET A 370 11.25 11.47 -0.99
CA MET A 370 11.81 10.30 -1.67
C MET A 370 13.24 10.06 -1.19
N HIS A 371 13.48 8.89 -0.62
CA HIS A 371 14.79 8.47 -0.10
C HIS A 371 15.51 7.51 -1.04
N TRP A 372 16.84 7.56 -1.03
CA TRP A 372 17.74 6.83 -1.94
C TRP A 372 18.54 5.79 -1.14
N SER A 373 17.87 4.70 -0.74
CA SER A 373 18.39 3.73 0.24
C SER A 373 19.79 3.21 -0.12
N GLY A 374 20.74 3.45 0.77
CA GLY A 374 22.14 3.04 0.64
C GLY A 374 23.00 3.95 -0.25
N VAL A 375 22.43 4.91 -0.98
CA VAL A 375 23.22 5.90 -1.74
C VAL A 375 23.89 6.86 -0.75
N GLN A 376 25.21 7.00 -0.83
CA GLN A 376 26.00 7.69 0.20
C GLN A 376 25.85 9.23 0.20
N GLN A 377 25.16 9.82 -0.79
CA GLN A 377 24.89 11.27 -0.88
C GLN A 377 26.09 12.17 -0.55
N ARG A 378 27.31 11.75 -0.96
CA ARG A 378 28.55 12.25 -0.36
C ARG A 378 28.67 13.78 -0.44
N ARG A 379 28.93 14.39 0.73
CA ARG A 379 28.99 15.84 0.99
C ARG A 379 27.65 16.57 0.97
N SER A 380 26.48 15.90 0.95
CA SER A 380 25.20 16.59 0.79
C SER A 380 24.01 15.81 1.36
N SER A 381 23.85 15.82 2.69
CA SER A 381 22.63 15.28 3.33
C SER A 381 21.34 16.00 2.91
N TRP A 382 21.43 17.18 2.28
CA TRP A 382 20.33 17.90 1.62
C TRP A 382 19.59 17.11 0.53
N GLN A 383 20.17 16.00 0.07
CA GLN A 383 19.66 15.18 -1.03
C GLN A 383 19.18 13.81 -0.55
N ASP A 384 19.22 13.55 0.75
CA ASP A 384 18.93 12.26 1.38
C ASP A 384 17.42 11.94 1.43
N GLY A 385 16.57 12.96 1.58
CA GLY A 385 15.11 12.81 1.45
C GLY A 385 14.42 12.16 2.64
N LEU A 386 14.85 12.47 3.87
CA LEU A 386 14.24 11.99 5.12
C LEU A 386 13.72 13.17 5.96
N PRO A 387 12.79 12.95 6.93
CA PRO A 387 12.22 14.05 7.73
C PRO A 387 13.24 14.88 8.52
N GLY A 388 14.35 14.28 8.95
CA GLY A 388 15.45 15.00 9.61
C GLY A 388 16.36 15.80 8.68
N THR A 389 16.31 15.55 7.36
CA THR A 389 17.20 16.17 6.36
C THR A 389 16.47 17.14 5.41
N ASN A 390 15.21 16.87 5.06
CA ASN A 390 14.44 17.62 4.06
C ASN A 390 13.04 18.00 4.56
N CYS A 391 12.58 19.21 4.21
CA CYS A 391 11.17 19.57 4.35
C CYS A 391 10.34 18.82 3.29
N PRO A 392 9.18 18.22 3.64
CA PRO A 392 8.33 17.53 2.69
C PRO A 392 7.88 18.38 1.50
N ILE A 393 7.72 17.73 0.34
CA ILE A 393 7.18 18.31 -0.89
C ILE A 393 5.65 18.34 -0.76
N PRO A 394 4.99 19.52 -0.74
CA PRO A 394 3.54 19.60 -0.63
C PRO A 394 2.82 19.01 -1.85
N PRO A 395 1.53 18.67 -1.73
CA PRO A 395 0.67 18.35 -2.88
C PRO A 395 0.79 19.39 -4.00
N LYS A 396 0.91 18.93 -5.25
CA LYS A 396 1.07 19.74 -6.48
C LYS A 396 2.44 20.44 -6.63
N TRP A 397 3.31 20.45 -5.61
CA TRP A 397 4.66 21.04 -5.68
C TRP A 397 5.68 20.08 -6.31
N ASN A 398 6.90 20.57 -6.55
CA ASN A 398 8.02 19.74 -7.02
C ASN A 398 9.33 20.02 -6.28
N TRP A 399 10.23 19.04 -6.25
CA TRP A 399 11.62 19.20 -5.78
C TRP A 399 12.54 18.49 -6.77
N THR A 400 13.65 19.14 -7.16
CA THR A 400 14.69 18.49 -7.97
C THR A 400 15.86 18.08 -7.08
N TYR A 401 16.02 16.77 -6.87
CA TYR A 401 17.16 16.19 -6.17
C TYR A 401 18.37 16.18 -7.11
N GLN A 402 19.54 16.59 -6.61
CA GLN A 402 20.77 16.77 -7.40
C GLN A 402 21.99 16.32 -6.60
N PHE A 403 22.58 15.18 -6.98
CA PHE A 403 23.72 14.58 -6.28
C PHE A 403 24.67 13.84 -7.21
N GLN A 404 25.90 13.55 -6.74
CA GLN A 404 26.87 12.76 -7.50
C GLN A 404 27.08 11.41 -6.82
N VAL A 405 26.96 10.30 -7.55
CA VAL A 405 27.21 8.94 -7.01
C VAL A 405 28.69 8.63 -6.78
N LYS A 406 29.59 9.57 -7.08
CA LYS A 406 31.03 9.57 -6.76
C LYS A 406 31.65 8.20 -7.07
N ASP A 407 32.37 7.62 -6.12
CA ASP A 407 33.02 6.31 -6.18
C ASP A 407 32.17 5.19 -5.56
N GLN A 408 30.84 5.30 -5.63
CA GLN A 408 29.94 4.20 -5.31
C GLN A 408 29.69 3.33 -6.56
N ILE A 409 29.41 2.06 -6.32
CA ILE A 409 28.85 1.06 -7.24
C ILE A 409 27.80 0.27 -6.46
N GLY A 410 26.98 -0.57 -7.13
CA GLY A 410 26.15 -1.57 -6.47
C GLY A 410 24.70 -1.65 -6.94
N SER A 411 23.92 -2.33 -6.11
CA SER A 411 22.48 -2.54 -6.26
C SER A 411 21.73 -1.93 -5.09
N PHE A 412 20.95 -0.88 -5.35
CA PHE A 412 20.21 -0.10 -4.37
C PHE A 412 18.74 0.05 -4.79
N PHE A 413 17.94 0.74 -3.99
CA PHE A 413 16.54 1.04 -4.27
C PHE A 413 16.14 2.38 -3.67
N TYR A 414 15.03 2.96 -4.13
CA TYR A 414 14.49 4.23 -3.66
C TYR A 414 13.02 4.06 -3.28
N PHE A 415 12.51 4.85 -2.33
CA PHE A 415 11.14 4.72 -1.82
C PHE A 415 10.58 6.00 -1.18
N PRO A 416 9.25 6.12 -0.97
CA PRO A 416 8.63 7.25 -0.29
C PRO A 416 8.84 7.14 1.22
N SER A 417 9.53 8.11 1.83
CA SER A 417 10.04 8.00 3.21
C SER A 417 9.09 8.54 4.29
N LEU A 418 7.89 9.00 3.93
CA LEU A 418 6.94 9.54 4.89
C LEU A 418 5.94 8.49 5.38
N HIS A 419 5.78 8.43 6.71
CA HIS A 419 4.79 7.61 7.40
C HIS A 419 4.82 6.14 6.93
N MET A 420 3.70 5.64 6.40
CA MET A 420 3.56 4.28 5.87
C MET A 420 3.55 4.23 4.33
N GLN A 421 3.90 5.32 3.62
CA GLN A 421 3.71 5.42 2.16
C GLN A 421 4.41 4.29 1.39
N ARG A 422 5.60 3.86 1.81
CA ARG A 422 6.32 2.69 1.26
C ARG A 422 5.49 1.40 1.25
N ALA A 423 4.63 1.18 2.26
CA ALA A 423 3.77 -0.01 2.36
C ALA A 423 2.56 0.01 1.40
N SER A 424 2.32 1.11 0.68
CA SER A 424 1.42 1.14 -0.49
C SER A 424 2.16 1.39 -1.80
N GLY A 425 3.48 1.19 -1.83
CA GLY A 425 4.28 1.16 -3.05
C GLY A 425 5.17 2.39 -3.23
N GLY A 426 5.23 2.90 -4.46
CA GLY A 426 6.11 4.01 -4.83
C GLY A 426 7.62 3.72 -4.75
N PHE A 427 8.03 2.48 -4.53
CA PHE A 427 9.45 2.07 -4.53
C PHE A 427 9.93 1.63 -5.92
N GLY A 428 11.22 1.79 -6.20
CA GLY A 428 11.87 1.37 -7.44
C GLY A 428 13.37 1.11 -7.26
N SER A 429 14.03 0.53 -8.27
CA SER A 429 15.46 0.15 -8.19
C SER A 429 16.41 1.29 -8.58
N PHE A 430 17.61 1.28 -7.99
CA PHE A 430 18.68 2.24 -8.25
C PHE A 430 19.99 1.46 -8.48
N ILE A 431 20.51 1.45 -9.70
CA ILE A 431 21.71 0.70 -10.09
C ILE A 431 22.86 1.68 -10.33
N ILE A 432 24.01 1.41 -9.70
CA ILE A 432 25.25 2.16 -9.94
C ILE A 432 26.30 1.19 -10.52
N ASN A 433 26.55 1.29 -11.81
CA ASN A 433 27.49 0.42 -12.51
C ASN A 433 28.93 0.91 -12.39
N ASN A 434 29.88 -0.02 -12.49
CA ASN A 434 31.29 0.33 -12.62
C ASN A 434 31.57 0.96 -14.01
N ARG A 435 32.67 1.69 -14.13
CA ARG A 435 33.14 2.21 -15.44
C ARG A 435 33.71 1.06 -16.27
N PRO A 436 33.49 0.99 -17.60
CA PRO A 436 33.99 -0.10 -18.45
C PRO A 436 35.52 -0.34 -18.42
N ILE A 437 36.31 0.69 -18.04
CA ILE A 437 37.77 0.61 -17.90
C ILE A 437 38.22 -0.06 -16.58
N ILE A 438 37.31 -0.26 -15.61
CA ILE A 438 37.62 -0.89 -14.32
C ILE A 438 37.05 -2.31 -14.34
N PRO A 439 37.88 -3.36 -14.25
CA PRO A 439 37.42 -4.74 -14.31
C PRO A 439 36.53 -5.07 -13.11
N ILE A 440 35.48 -5.82 -13.38
CA ILE A 440 34.66 -6.49 -12.36
C ILE A 440 35.35 -7.79 -11.92
N PRO A 441 35.22 -8.23 -10.65
CA PRO A 441 35.94 -9.40 -10.12
C PRO A 441 35.26 -10.75 -10.49
N PHE A 442 34.61 -10.81 -11.64
CA PHE A 442 33.89 -11.96 -12.19
C PHE A 442 33.54 -11.72 -13.66
N ASP A 443 33.25 -12.77 -14.41
CA ASP A 443 32.91 -12.66 -15.84
C ASP A 443 31.69 -11.77 -16.10
N THR A 444 31.72 -11.02 -17.20
CA THR A 444 30.63 -10.13 -17.62
C THR A 444 29.33 -10.92 -17.82
N PRO A 445 28.27 -10.67 -17.01
CA PRO A 445 27.01 -11.40 -17.16
C PRO A 445 26.31 -11.01 -18.46
N HIS A 446 25.61 -11.97 -19.06
CA HIS A 446 24.82 -11.79 -20.29
C HIS A 446 23.67 -10.77 -20.12
N GLY A 447 23.26 -10.48 -18.88
CA GLY A 447 22.30 -9.42 -18.58
C GLY A 447 22.05 -9.23 -17.09
N ASP A 448 21.53 -8.05 -16.76
CA ASP A 448 21.02 -7.69 -15.43
C ASP A 448 19.50 -7.92 -15.35
N ILE A 449 19.03 -8.43 -14.20
CA ILE A 449 17.61 -8.64 -13.89
C ILE A 449 17.34 -8.10 -12.49
N VAL A 450 16.36 -7.21 -12.32
CA VAL A 450 15.93 -6.72 -11.01
C VAL A 450 14.71 -7.49 -10.52
N ILE A 451 14.76 -7.94 -9.26
CA ILE A 451 13.66 -8.56 -8.52
C ILE A 451 13.48 -7.76 -7.23
N LEU A 452 12.32 -7.11 -7.08
CA LEU A 452 11.91 -6.53 -5.80
C LEU A 452 11.03 -7.55 -5.08
N ILE A 453 11.38 -7.86 -3.84
CA ILE A 453 10.65 -8.79 -2.97
C ILE A 453 10.19 -8.06 -1.71
N GLY A 454 9.09 -8.48 -1.09
CA GLY A 454 8.62 -7.89 0.15
C GLY A 454 7.28 -8.47 0.60
N ASP A 455 6.79 -8.01 1.74
CA ASP A 455 5.39 -8.20 2.12
C ASP A 455 4.48 -7.13 1.50
N TRP A 456 3.16 -7.40 1.49
CA TRP A 456 2.17 -6.45 1.02
C TRP A 456 0.86 -6.54 1.81
N TYR A 457 0.26 -5.38 2.09
CA TYR A 457 -0.98 -5.26 2.86
C TYR A 457 -2.16 -4.88 1.95
N LYS A 458 -3.32 -5.51 2.15
CA LYS A 458 -4.56 -5.19 1.41
C LYS A 458 -5.16 -3.83 1.79
N ARG A 459 -4.75 -3.26 2.93
CA ARG A 459 -5.18 -1.95 3.45
C ARG A 459 -4.21 -0.87 2.97
N ASN A 460 -4.71 0.31 2.62
CA ASN A 460 -3.84 1.43 2.23
C ASN A 460 -2.98 1.94 3.40
N HIS A 461 -1.89 2.62 3.08
CA HIS A 461 -0.95 3.21 4.02
C HIS A 461 -1.60 4.13 5.06
N THR A 462 -2.68 4.84 4.72
CA THR A 462 -3.44 5.67 5.67
C THR A 462 -4.18 4.82 6.72
N ALA A 463 -4.78 3.69 6.32
CA ALA A 463 -5.36 2.73 7.26
C ALA A 463 -4.30 2.00 8.09
N LEU A 464 -3.15 1.65 7.51
CA LEU A 464 -2.01 1.07 8.27
C LEU A 464 -1.46 2.06 9.31
N ARG A 465 -1.34 3.34 8.94
CA ARG A 465 -0.98 4.45 9.83
C ARG A 465 -1.96 4.54 11.01
N LYS A 466 -3.26 4.56 10.73
CA LYS A 466 -4.33 4.59 11.74
C LYS A 466 -4.26 3.39 12.71
N VAL A 467 -3.99 2.17 12.21
CA VAL A 467 -3.83 0.97 13.05
C VAL A 467 -2.68 1.14 14.05
N LEU A 468 -1.54 1.69 13.63
CA LEU A 468 -0.40 1.98 14.52
C LEU A 468 -0.72 3.14 15.48
N ASP A 469 -1.43 4.18 15.03
CA ASP A 469 -1.83 5.32 15.87
C ASP A 469 -2.87 4.95 16.94
N GLU A 470 -3.68 3.92 16.69
CA GLU A 470 -4.57 3.21 17.63
C GLU A 470 -3.82 2.23 18.56
N GLY A 471 -2.49 2.07 18.40
CA GLY A 471 -1.65 1.19 19.22
C GLY A 471 -1.75 -0.30 18.87
N LYS A 472 -2.41 -0.67 17.77
CA LYS A 472 -2.54 -2.06 17.30
C LYS A 472 -1.35 -2.45 16.43
N ASP A 473 -1.02 -3.74 16.40
CA ASP A 473 -0.05 -4.26 15.42
C ASP A 473 -0.69 -4.42 14.04
N LEU A 474 0.09 -4.24 12.96
CA LEU A 474 -0.39 -4.36 11.57
C LEU A 474 -0.94 -5.75 11.22
N GLY A 475 -0.57 -6.78 11.98
CA GLY A 475 -0.91 -8.18 11.72
C GLY A 475 -0.11 -8.78 10.56
N MET A 476 -0.50 -9.99 10.16
CA MET A 476 0.09 -10.70 9.03
C MET A 476 -0.24 -9.94 7.72
N PRO A 477 0.73 -9.76 6.80
CA PRO A 477 0.47 -9.19 5.48
C PRO A 477 -0.50 -10.07 4.67
N GLY A 478 -1.18 -9.46 3.70
CA GLY A 478 -2.18 -10.16 2.88
C GLY A 478 -1.56 -11.13 1.88
N CYS A 479 -0.31 -10.91 1.50
CA CYS A 479 0.50 -11.74 0.60
C CYS A 479 1.98 -11.32 0.69
N LEU A 480 2.85 -12.06 0.00
CA LEU A 480 4.14 -11.51 -0.43
C LEU A 480 4.01 -10.91 -1.83
N LEU A 481 4.71 -9.81 -2.03
CA LEU A 481 5.01 -9.21 -3.31
C LEU A 481 6.34 -9.79 -3.83
N MET A 482 6.30 -10.33 -5.05
CA MET A 482 7.47 -10.30 -5.93
C MET A 482 7.12 -9.53 -7.19
N ALA A 483 7.96 -8.58 -7.56
CA ALA A 483 7.79 -7.75 -8.74
C ALA A 483 9.09 -7.70 -9.54
N LYS A 484 9.01 -8.05 -10.82
CA LYS A 484 10.13 -7.96 -11.76
C LYS A 484 10.20 -6.58 -12.38
N VAL A 485 11.39 -6.00 -12.46
CA VAL A 485 11.65 -4.82 -13.32
C VAL A 485 12.62 -5.23 -14.43
N LEU A 486 12.15 -5.20 -15.67
CA LEU A 486 12.95 -5.52 -16.86
C LEU A 486 13.74 -4.29 -17.32
N THR A 487 15.06 -4.31 -17.11
CA THR A 487 16.01 -3.41 -17.77
C THR A 487 16.41 -3.99 -19.13
N SER A 488 15.60 -3.72 -20.14
CA SER A 488 15.85 -4.12 -21.54
C SER A 488 16.65 -3.06 -22.29
N ILE A 489 17.68 -3.47 -23.04
CA ILE A 489 18.41 -2.60 -24.00
C ILE A 489 17.71 -2.61 -25.40
N THR A 490 16.52 -3.19 -25.49
CA THR A 490 15.68 -3.25 -26.69
C THR A 490 14.38 -2.43 -26.51
N PRO A 491 14.00 -1.50 -27.42
CA PRO A 491 12.97 -0.49 -27.13
C PRO A 491 11.50 -0.95 -27.05
N HIS A 492 11.17 -2.23 -27.29
CA HIS A 492 9.83 -2.64 -27.72
C HIS A 492 9.21 -3.84 -26.96
N LEU A 493 9.67 -4.19 -25.75
CA LEU A 493 8.93 -5.16 -24.93
C LEU A 493 9.08 -4.91 -23.42
N PHE A 494 8.10 -4.21 -22.83
CA PHE A 494 7.96 -4.04 -21.38
C PHE A 494 6.85 -4.96 -20.84
N LEU A 495 7.22 -6.16 -20.38
CA LEU A 495 6.36 -6.94 -19.49
C LEU A 495 6.63 -6.51 -18.03
N MET A 496 5.59 -6.09 -17.33
CA MET A 496 5.57 -6.02 -15.87
C MET A 496 4.64 -7.13 -15.37
N ALA A 497 5.09 -7.90 -14.38
CA ALA A 497 4.32 -8.99 -13.79
C ALA A 497 4.43 -8.91 -12.28
N LEU A 498 3.27 -8.85 -11.60
CA LEU A 498 3.14 -8.81 -10.16
C LEU A 498 2.76 -10.20 -9.65
N THR A 499 3.58 -10.80 -8.79
CA THR A 499 3.18 -12.04 -8.09
C THR A 499 2.68 -11.70 -6.70
N MET A 500 1.38 -11.92 -6.47
CA MET A 500 0.82 -12.16 -5.15
C MET A 500 0.33 -13.61 -5.15
N LYS A 501 0.78 -14.44 -4.20
CA LYS A 501 0.30 -15.82 -4.12
C LYS A 501 0.24 -16.37 -2.71
N LEU A 502 -0.83 -17.13 -2.46
CA LEU A 502 -0.98 -18.12 -1.40
C LEU A 502 -0.98 -19.53 -2.03
N LEU A 503 -0.29 -20.49 -1.42
CA LEU A 503 0.09 -21.72 -2.15
C LEU A 503 -0.52 -23.02 -1.64
N LYS A 504 -1.54 -23.49 -2.37
CA LYS A 504 -1.70 -24.90 -2.79
C LYS A 504 -2.37 -24.95 -4.18
N SER A 505 -1.60 -25.26 -5.23
CA SER A 505 -2.06 -25.66 -6.60
C SER A 505 -2.95 -24.67 -7.40
N THR A 506 -2.81 -24.44 -8.72
CA THR A 506 -1.81 -24.92 -9.71
C THR A 506 -1.53 -23.92 -10.85
N GLN A 507 -1.65 -22.61 -10.63
CA GLN A 507 -1.21 -21.59 -11.62
C GLN A 507 -0.16 -20.66 -11.00
N LEU A 508 0.95 -20.42 -11.70
CA LEU A 508 2.15 -19.74 -11.17
C LEU A 508 2.64 -18.68 -12.16
N VAL A 509 3.06 -17.52 -11.65
CA VAL A 509 3.42 -16.38 -12.50
C VAL A 509 4.72 -16.66 -13.25
N LYS A 510 4.70 -16.52 -14.59
CA LYS A 510 5.93 -16.60 -15.39
C LYS A 510 6.78 -15.35 -15.23
N VAL A 511 7.91 -15.47 -14.54
CA VAL A 511 9.01 -14.49 -14.56
C VAL A 511 9.85 -14.78 -15.82
N SER A 512 9.20 -14.65 -16.97
CA SER A 512 9.79 -14.90 -18.29
C SER A 512 11.14 -14.21 -18.42
N LEU A 513 12.23 -14.97 -18.51
CA LEU A 513 13.50 -14.42 -18.94
C LEU A 513 13.36 -14.09 -20.42
N VAL A 514 13.82 -12.89 -20.81
CA VAL A 514 13.70 -12.44 -22.19
C VAL A 514 14.78 -13.11 -23.03
N ASN A 515 14.34 -13.78 -24.09
CA ASN A 515 15.09 -14.29 -25.23
C ASN A 515 16.49 -14.85 -24.94
N VAL A 516 16.54 -16.12 -24.51
CA VAL A 516 17.73 -16.97 -24.69
C VAL A 516 17.82 -17.35 -26.17
N HIS A 517 18.36 -16.46 -27.00
CA HIS A 517 18.91 -16.87 -28.29
C HIS A 517 20.04 -17.87 -28.01
N ASN A 518 19.89 -19.09 -28.52
CA ASN A 518 20.96 -20.08 -28.59
C ASN A 518 20.93 -20.78 -29.95
N VAL A 519 21.64 -20.20 -30.91
CA VAL A 519 21.89 -20.81 -32.22
C VAL A 519 23.30 -21.41 -32.16
N GLY A 520 23.38 -22.74 -32.03
CA GLY A 520 24.64 -23.48 -31.89
C GLY A 520 25.03 -23.81 -30.44
N TYR A 521 25.72 -24.94 -30.28
CA TYR A 521 26.41 -25.34 -29.05
C TYR A 521 27.78 -24.61 -28.95
N PRO A 522 28.39 -24.44 -27.76
CA PRO A 522 27.82 -24.53 -26.41
C PRO A 522 28.23 -23.33 -25.51
N VAL A 523 27.32 -22.40 -25.22
CA VAL A 523 27.58 -21.34 -24.23
C VAL A 523 26.49 -21.33 -23.16
N ARG A 524 26.83 -21.77 -21.94
CA ARG A 524 25.98 -21.57 -20.75
C ARG A 524 25.98 -20.08 -20.41
N LYS A 525 24.79 -19.47 -20.34
CA LYS A 525 24.65 -18.03 -20.10
C LYS A 525 24.44 -17.73 -18.62
N THR A 526 25.25 -16.84 -18.07
CA THR A 526 25.16 -16.38 -16.68
C THR A 526 24.52 -14.99 -16.63
N TYR A 527 23.50 -14.83 -15.80
CA TYR A 527 22.79 -13.56 -15.58
C TYR A 527 23.05 -13.05 -14.16
N ARG A 528 23.04 -11.73 -13.96
CA ARG A 528 23.10 -11.11 -12.64
C ARG A 528 21.70 -10.76 -12.16
N LEU A 529 21.24 -11.43 -11.11
CA LEU A 529 19.96 -11.18 -10.45
C LEU A 529 20.20 -10.27 -9.25
N ARG A 530 19.67 -9.06 -9.32
CA ARG A 530 19.70 -8.05 -8.25
C ARG A 530 18.41 -8.14 -7.46
N VAL A 531 18.51 -8.60 -6.22
CA VAL A 531 17.37 -8.90 -5.35
C VAL A 531 17.36 -7.93 -4.18
N HIS A 532 16.24 -7.25 -3.98
CA HIS A 532 16.07 -6.21 -2.96
C HIS A 532 14.83 -6.49 -2.12
N ASN A 533 14.95 -6.53 -0.78
CA ASN A 533 13.77 -6.62 0.10
C ASN A 533 13.25 -5.22 0.45
N VAL A 534 12.14 -4.84 -0.18
CA VAL A 534 11.49 -3.52 -0.06
C VAL A 534 10.25 -3.52 0.84
N GLY A 535 10.02 -4.62 1.57
CA GLY A 535 8.82 -4.85 2.38
C GLY A 535 8.66 -3.95 3.61
N THR A 536 7.63 -4.23 4.40
CA THR A 536 7.28 -3.53 5.65
C THR A 536 8.08 -4.08 6.83
N SER A 537 8.11 -5.41 7.02
CA SER A 537 8.72 -6.04 8.21
C SER A 537 9.21 -7.48 8.00
N THR A 538 8.84 -8.14 6.90
CA THR A 538 9.09 -9.58 6.70
C THR A 538 10.47 -9.86 6.11
N SER A 539 11.26 -10.69 6.81
CA SER A 539 12.50 -11.28 6.27
C SER A 539 12.18 -12.47 5.36
N LEU A 540 12.88 -12.58 4.23
CA LEU A 540 12.53 -13.52 3.15
C LEU A 540 13.70 -14.42 2.77
N ASN A 541 13.48 -15.73 2.73
CA ASN A 541 14.42 -16.67 2.12
C ASN A 541 14.19 -16.73 0.61
N PHE A 542 15.17 -16.30 -0.19
CA PHE A 542 15.15 -16.32 -1.65
C PHE A 542 15.95 -17.51 -2.20
N ARG A 543 15.37 -18.23 -3.17
CA ARG A 543 15.99 -19.42 -3.79
C ARG A 543 15.41 -19.72 -5.16
N ILE A 544 16.17 -20.51 -5.95
CA ILE A 544 15.77 -20.93 -7.30
C ILE A 544 15.91 -22.45 -7.39
N GLN A 545 14.86 -23.12 -7.87
CA GLN A 545 14.80 -24.56 -8.05
C GLN A 545 15.95 -25.04 -8.95
N ASN A 546 16.78 -25.94 -8.41
CA ASN A 546 17.93 -26.54 -9.07
C ASN A 546 19.04 -25.56 -9.54
N HIS A 547 19.03 -24.29 -9.12
CA HIS A 547 20.07 -23.32 -9.49
C HIS A 547 20.79 -22.81 -8.24
N ASN A 548 22.12 -22.79 -8.28
CA ASN A 548 22.93 -22.13 -7.26
C ASN A 548 22.95 -20.61 -7.47
N LEU A 549 23.02 -19.87 -6.35
CA LEU A 549 23.15 -18.43 -6.29
C LEU A 549 24.61 -18.09 -5.94
N LEU A 550 25.43 -17.74 -6.93
CA LEU A 550 26.82 -17.32 -6.69
C LEU A 550 26.82 -15.85 -6.26
N LEU A 551 27.00 -15.59 -4.95
CA LEU A 551 26.94 -14.23 -4.40
C LEU A 551 28.13 -13.39 -4.89
N ALA A 552 27.84 -12.28 -5.55
CA ALA A 552 28.84 -11.44 -6.23
C ALA A 552 28.92 -9.99 -5.70
N GLU A 553 27.82 -9.42 -5.20
CA GLU A 553 27.80 -8.09 -4.57
C GLU A 553 26.71 -7.99 -3.49
N SER A 554 26.96 -7.18 -2.46
CA SER A 554 25.99 -6.79 -1.43
C SER A 554 26.14 -5.30 -1.15
N GLU A 555 25.05 -4.54 -1.33
CA GLU A 555 24.94 -3.09 -1.05
C GLU A 555 26.17 -2.24 -1.47
N GLY A 556 26.74 -2.53 -2.65
CA GLY A 556 27.88 -1.82 -3.23
C GLY A 556 29.26 -2.43 -3.00
N SER A 557 29.35 -3.55 -2.29
CA SER A 557 30.60 -4.26 -2.03
C SER A 557 30.69 -5.57 -2.78
N TYR A 558 31.81 -5.81 -3.48
CA TYR A 558 32.09 -7.11 -4.09
C TYR A 558 32.48 -8.14 -3.03
N THR A 559 31.85 -9.31 -3.10
CA THR A 559 31.98 -10.39 -2.10
C THR A 559 33.01 -11.43 -2.51
N VAL A 560 33.61 -12.13 -1.53
CA VAL A 560 34.32 -13.39 -1.79
C VAL A 560 33.29 -14.39 -2.27
N GLN A 561 33.36 -14.76 -3.55
CA GLN A 561 32.25 -15.44 -4.22
C GLN A 561 32.00 -16.84 -3.68
N GLN A 562 30.76 -17.08 -3.26
CA GLN A 562 30.30 -18.34 -2.67
C GLN A 562 28.95 -18.73 -3.24
N ASN A 563 28.75 -20.03 -3.46
CA ASN A 563 27.49 -20.60 -3.93
C ASN A 563 26.55 -20.85 -2.75
N TYR A 564 25.33 -20.33 -2.85
CA TYR A 564 24.25 -20.58 -1.92
C TYR A 564 23.07 -21.25 -2.63
N THR A 565 22.46 -22.27 -2.03
CA THR A 565 21.20 -22.86 -2.53
C THR A 565 19.98 -21.98 -2.19
N SER A 566 20.09 -21.19 -1.12
CA SER A 566 19.15 -20.13 -0.75
C SER A 566 19.86 -19.06 0.07
N LEU A 567 19.39 -17.81 0.03
CA LEU A 567 19.86 -16.74 0.92
C LEU A 567 18.69 -16.09 1.65
N ASP A 568 18.85 -15.83 2.95
CA ASP A 568 17.96 -14.96 3.71
C ASP A 568 18.27 -13.49 3.40
N ILE A 569 17.22 -12.74 3.03
CA ILE A 569 17.27 -11.33 2.65
C ILE A 569 16.33 -10.56 3.58
N HIS A 570 16.93 -9.80 4.50
CA HIS A 570 16.21 -9.03 5.51
C HIS A 570 15.76 -7.66 4.96
N VAL A 571 14.83 -7.00 5.65
CA VAL A 571 14.20 -5.76 5.13
C VAL A 571 15.26 -4.68 4.91
N GLY A 572 15.21 -4.03 3.75
CA GLY A 572 16.18 -3.02 3.31
C GLY A 572 17.46 -3.58 2.67
N GLN A 573 17.73 -4.89 2.74
CA GLN A 573 18.93 -5.46 2.15
C GLN A 573 18.84 -5.66 0.64
N SER A 574 19.99 -5.56 -0.03
CA SER A 574 20.16 -5.77 -1.47
C SER A 574 21.37 -6.67 -1.77
N TYR A 575 21.19 -7.64 -2.66
CA TYR A 575 22.23 -8.60 -3.08
C TYR A 575 22.21 -8.84 -4.59
N SER A 576 23.39 -9.04 -5.19
CA SER A 576 23.56 -9.53 -6.56
C SER A 576 24.05 -10.98 -6.57
N PHE A 577 23.30 -11.85 -7.22
CA PHE A 577 23.70 -13.23 -7.50
C PHE A 577 24.00 -13.41 -8.97
N LEU A 578 25.11 -14.08 -9.29
CA LEU A 578 25.33 -14.65 -10.62
C LEU A 578 24.64 -16.01 -10.66
N VAL A 579 23.78 -16.21 -11.66
CA VAL A 579 23.01 -17.44 -11.85
C VAL A 579 23.25 -17.93 -13.28
N THR A 580 23.86 -19.11 -13.40
CA THR A 580 24.15 -19.77 -14.67
C THR A 580 22.94 -20.56 -15.12
N MET A 581 22.55 -20.44 -16.39
CA MET A 581 21.49 -21.24 -16.99
C MET A 581 22.09 -22.59 -17.46
N ASP A 582 22.32 -23.50 -16.50
CA ASP A 582 23.00 -24.79 -16.70
C ASP A 582 22.10 -26.02 -16.58
N GLN A 583 20.81 -25.83 -16.28
CA GLN A 583 19.83 -26.90 -16.09
C GLN A 583 19.21 -27.39 -17.41
N ASN A 584 18.33 -28.38 -17.35
CA ASN A 584 17.68 -28.96 -18.54
C ASN A 584 16.77 -27.91 -19.22
N ALA A 585 17.28 -27.34 -20.30
CA ALA A 585 16.65 -26.29 -21.08
C ALA A 585 15.34 -26.69 -21.82
N SER A 586 14.83 -27.90 -21.59
CA SER A 586 13.49 -28.34 -22.01
C SER A 586 12.38 -27.94 -21.04
N SER A 587 12.72 -27.49 -19.82
CA SER A 587 11.81 -27.19 -18.72
C SER A 587 12.02 -25.80 -18.12
N ASP A 588 10.96 -25.23 -17.53
CA ASP A 588 11.04 -24.05 -16.67
C ASP A 588 11.34 -24.43 -15.20
N TYR A 589 11.73 -23.47 -14.36
CA TYR A 589 12.12 -23.69 -12.95
C TYR A 589 11.45 -22.68 -11.99
N TYR A 590 11.21 -23.04 -10.73
CA TYR A 590 10.63 -22.11 -9.74
C TYR A 590 11.65 -21.13 -9.13
N ILE A 591 11.26 -19.86 -8.98
CA ILE A 591 11.90 -18.86 -8.13
C ILE A 591 10.98 -18.66 -6.92
N VAL A 592 11.50 -18.77 -5.70
CA VAL A 592 10.70 -18.75 -4.47
C VAL A 592 11.24 -17.70 -3.51
N ALA A 593 10.33 -16.92 -2.91
CA ALA A 593 10.60 -16.09 -1.74
C ALA A 593 9.57 -16.43 -0.66
N SER A 594 10.02 -16.90 0.51
CA SER A 594 9.15 -17.31 1.62
C SER A 594 9.54 -16.63 2.92
N ALA A 595 8.56 -16.29 3.76
CA ALA A 595 8.80 -15.68 5.06
C ALA A 595 9.71 -16.54 5.98
N ARG A 596 10.51 -15.86 6.81
CA ARG A 596 11.39 -16.44 7.85
C ARG A 596 11.24 -15.65 9.15
N PHE A 597 11.60 -16.27 10.28
CA PHE A 597 11.58 -15.64 11.62
C PHE A 597 10.19 -15.12 12.04
N VAL A 598 9.15 -15.88 11.65
CA VAL A 598 7.74 -15.61 11.93
C VAL A 598 7.10 -16.88 12.51
N ASN A 599 6.20 -16.72 13.48
CA ASN A 599 5.62 -17.84 14.23
C ASN A 599 4.36 -18.40 13.56
N GLU A 600 3.99 -19.64 13.92
CA GLU A 600 2.82 -20.40 13.47
C GLU A 600 2.81 -20.95 12.03
N SER A 601 2.10 -22.08 11.88
CA SER A 601 1.86 -22.79 10.62
C SER A 601 1.15 -21.95 9.55
N GLN A 602 0.53 -20.84 9.92
CA GLN A 602 -0.15 -19.93 9.01
C GLN A 602 0.83 -19.21 8.09
N TRP A 603 2.03 -18.82 8.55
CA TRP A 603 2.98 -18.07 7.72
C TRP A 603 3.62 -18.89 6.59
N LYS A 604 3.50 -20.22 6.58
CA LYS A 604 3.84 -21.05 5.41
C LYS A 604 3.02 -20.66 4.16
N ARG A 605 1.85 -20.03 4.35
CA ARG A 605 1.01 -19.43 3.30
C ARG A 605 1.66 -18.21 2.63
N VAL A 606 2.51 -17.48 3.36
CA VAL A 606 3.17 -16.23 2.96
C VAL A 606 4.44 -16.57 2.16
N THR A 607 4.20 -17.10 0.94
CA THR A 607 5.24 -17.58 0.01
C THR A 607 4.94 -17.10 -1.42
N GLY A 608 5.71 -16.14 -1.90
CA GLY A 608 5.69 -15.71 -3.30
C GLY A 608 6.40 -16.73 -4.18
N VAL A 609 5.88 -16.99 -5.37
CA VAL A 609 6.52 -17.87 -6.36
C VAL A 609 6.37 -17.32 -7.76
N ALA A 610 7.50 -17.34 -8.45
CA ALA A 610 7.71 -16.98 -9.83
C ALA A 610 8.28 -18.17 -10.61
N VAL A 611 8.27 -18.11 -11.94
CA VAL A 611 8.85 -19.16 -12.81
C VAL A 611 9.95 -18.58 -13.71
N LEU A 612 11.17 -19.08 -13.54
CA LEU A 612 12.35 -18.92 -14.39
C LEU A 612 12.14 -19.71 -15.70
N HIS A 613 11.65 -19.03 -16.74
CA HIS A 613 11.45 -19.62 -18.06
C HIS A 613 12.73 -19.59 -18.90
N TYR A 614 13.15 -20.75 -19.41
CA TYR A 614 14.18 -20.87 -20.46
C TYR A 614 13.48 -20.77 -21.83
N THR A 615 13.89 -19.91 -22.75
CA THR A 615 13.05 -19.65 -23.95
C THR A 615 13.05 -20.74 -25.02
N ASN A 616 13.86 -21.79 -24.87
CA ASN A 616 13.76 -23.03 -25.64
C ASN A 616 12.99 -24.16 -24.90
N SER A 617 12.53 -23.88 -23.67
CA SER A 617 11.69 -24.77 -22.89
C SER A 617 10.33 -25.00 -23.54
N LYS A 618 9.89 -26.26 -23.51
CA LYS A 618 8.53 -26.68 -23.88
C LYS A 618 7.74 -27.19 -22.67
N GLY A 619 8.41 -27.45 -21.54
CA GLY A 619 7.84 -27.93 -20.29
C GLY A 619 7.62 -26.81 -19.27
N LYS A 620 6.45 -26.81 -18.62
CA LYS A 620 6.22 -25.96 -17.44
C LYS A 620 7.12 -26.40 -16.27
N ALA A 621 7.34 -25.51 -15.31
CA ALA A 621 8.00 -25.87 -14.05
C ALA A 621 7.19 -26.93 -13.32
N ASN A 622 7.88 -27.96 -12.80
CA ASN A 622 7.30 -29.19 -12.29
C ASN A 622 7.98 -29.62 -10.99
N GLY A 623 7.38 -30.58 -10.29
CA GLY A 623 7.83 -31.04 -8.98
C GLY A 623 7.44 -30.10 -7.83
N PRO A 624 7.87 -30.40 -6.60
CA PRO A 624 7.67 -29.52 -5.46
C PRO A 624 8.47 -28.21 -5.62
N LEU A 625 8.05 -27.18 -4.89
CA LEU A 625 8.89 -26.00 -4.67
C LEU A 625 10.14 -26.41 -3.87
N PRO A 626 11.29 -25.77 -4.08
CA PRO A 626 12.43 -25.94 -3.18
C PRO A 626 12.02 -25.54 -1.75
N ASP A 627 12.35 -26.37 -0.76
CA ASP A 627 12.10 -26.09 0.64
C ASP A 627 12.95 -24.92 1.16
N ALA A 628 12.44 -24.25 2.20
CA ALA A 628 13.21 -23.24 2.94
C ALA A 628 14.15 -23.94 3.95
N PRO A 629 15.26 -23.28 4.37
CA PRO A 629 16.10 -23.79 5.46
C PRO A 629 15.27 -24.02 6.73
N ASN A 630 15.47 -25.17 7.38
CA ASN A 630 14.67 -25.58 8.53
C ASN A 630 15.20 -24.98 9.85
N ASP A 631 14.59 -23.88 10.28
CA ASP A 631 14.90 -23.15 11.52
C ASP A 631 14.29 -23.75 12.79
N GLU A 632 13.47 -24.80 12.68
CA GLU A 632 12.95 -25.56 13.83
C GLU A 632 14.10 -26.26 14.60
N PHE A 633 15.12 -26.72 13.87
CA PHE A 633 16.25 -27.49 14.42
C PHE A 633 17.61 -26.76 14.34
N ASP A 634 17.84 -25.89 13.35
CA ASP A 634 19.05 -25.04 13.31
C ASP A 634 18.69 -23.55 13.26
N LYS A 635 18.69 -22.93 14.45
CA LYS A 635 18.53 -21.48 14.60
C LYS A 635 19.76 -20.69 14.18
N THR A 636 20.94 -21.33 14.09
CA THR A 636 22.21 -20.67 13.76
C THR A 636 22.46 -20.54 12.26
N PHE A 637 21.81 -21.37 11.43
CA PHE A 637 21.94 -21.39 9.96
C PHE A 637 22.07 -20.00 9.34
N SER A 638 21.13 -19.11 9.63
CA SER A 638 21.04 -17.77 9.02
C SER A 638 22.15 -16.84 9.51
N MET A 639 22.50 -16.89 10.80
CA MET A 639 23.63 -16.11 11.33
C MET A 639 24.97 -16.62 10.77
N ASN A 640 25.12 -17.93 10.59
CA ASN A 640 26.32 -18.50 9.97
C ASN A 640 26.40 -18.19 8.46
N GLN A 641 25.27 -18.14 7.76
CA GLN A 641 25.16 -17.61 6.41
C GLN A 641 25.51 -16.12 6.33
N ALA A 642 25.13 -15.31 7.31
CA ALA A 642 25.52 -13.90 7.37
C ALA A 642 27.02 -13.73 7.64
N ARG A 643 27.59 -14.53 8.55
CA ARG A 643 29.03 -14.57 8.88
C ARG A 643 29.92 -15.03 7.72
N SER A 644 29.39 -15.81 6.77
CA SER A 644 30.14 -16.26 5.58
C SER A 644 30.19 -15.21 4.44
N ILE A 645 29.41 -14.13 4.51
CA ILE A 645 29.51 -13.03 3.54
C ILE A 645 30.74 -12.18 3.85
N ARG A 646 31.83 -12.40 3.10
CA ARG A 646 33.12 -11.71 3.24
C ARG A 646 33.36 -10.72 2.11
N TRP A 647 34.13 -9.67 2.39
CA TRP A 647 34.53 -8.65 1.43
C TRP A 647 35.69 -9.15 0.56
N ASN A 648 35.59 -9.04 -0.77
CA ASN A 648 36.69 -9.43 -1.65
C ASN A 648 37.80 -8.36 -1.61
N VAL A 649 38.75 -8.53 -0.68
CA VAL A 649 39.83 -7.55 -0.42
C VAL A 649 40.71 -7.27 -1.64
N SER A 650 40.81 -8.17 -2.63
CA SER A 650 41.60 -7.96 -3.86
C SER A 650 40.80 -7.32 -5.01
N ALA A 651 39.46 -7.36 -4.97
CA ALA A 651 38.63 -6.75 -6.00
C ALA A 651 38.77 -5.22 -6.03
N SER A 652 38.79 -4.63 -7.23
CA SER A 652 38.62 -3.18 -7.41
C SER A 652 37.14 -2.81 -7.33
N GLY A 653 36.82 -1.71 -6.66
CA GLY A 653 35.46 -1.14 -6.64
C GLY A 653 35.26 -0.15 -7.80
N ALA A 654 34.69 1.02 -7.51
CA ALA A 654 34.62 2.15 -8.44
C ALA A 654 35.98 2.84 -8.73
N ARG A 655 37.07 2.34 -8.14
CA ARG A 655 38.43 2.87 -8.22
C ARG A 655 39.40 1.69 -8.47
N PRO A 656 40.58 1.91 -9.10
CA PRO A 656 41.59 0.86 -9.30
C PRO A 656 42.24 0.33 -8.00
N ASN A 657 42.04 1.00 -6.87
CA ASN A 657 42.55 0.52 -5.58
C ASN A 657 41.68 -0.66 -5.11
N PRO A 658 42.27 -1.81 -4.72
CA PRO A 658 41.53 -2.93 -4.15
C PRO A 658 40.75 -2.53 -2.90
N GLN A 659 39.59 -3.16 -2.67
CA GLN A 659 38.72 -2.92 -1.50
C GLN A 659 39.51 -2.99 -0.17
N GLY A 660 40.38 -4.00 0.00
CA GLY A 660 41.23 -4.18 1.18
C GLY A 660 42.34 -3.14 1.39
N SER A 661 42.44 -2.12 0.53
CA SER A 661 43.33 -0.97 0.76
C SER A 661 42.94 -0.19 2.02
N PHE A 662 41.65 -0.17 2.38
CA PHE A 662 41.16 0.49 3.59
C PHE A 662 41.20 -0.50 4.78
N ARG A 663 42.31 -0.48 5.53
CA ARG A 663 42.56 -1.36 6.69
C ARG A 663 41.76 -0.96 7.93
N TYR A 664 40.43 -1.01 7.83
CA TYR A 664 39.50 -0.54 8.87
C TYR A 664 39.79 -1.14 10.27
N GLY A 665 40.17 -2.42 10.34
CA GLY A 665 40.45 -3.10 11.61
C GLY A 665 41.75 -2.70 12.31
N SER A 666 42.58 -1.86 11.68
CA SER A 666 43.76 -1.23 12.27
C SER A 666 43.53 0.22 12.71
N ILE A 667 42.31 0.75 12.55
CA ILE A 667 41.95 2.11 12.97
C ILE A 667 41.45 2.06 14.42
N ASN A 668 41.96 2.95 15.27
CA ASN A 668 41.50 3.09 16.64
C ASN A 668 40.07 3.64 16.67
N VAL A 669 39.17 2.96 17.39
CA VAL A 669 37.80 3.42 17.64
C VAL A 669 37.84 4.67 18.51
N THR A 670 37.14 5.73 18.09
CA THR A 670 37.04 7.00 18.83
C THR A 670 35.79 7.08 19.69
N GLU A 671 34.71 6.41 19.29
CA GLU A 671 33.39 6.49 19.91
C GLU A 671 32.71 5.12 19.91
N VAL A 672 32.01 4.77 21.00
CA VAL A 672 31.32 3.48 21.16
C VAL A 672 29.86 3.70 21.57
N TYR A 673 28.93 3.14 20.81
CA TYR A 673 27.49 3.21 21.05
C TYR A 673 26.88 1.81 21.18
N VAL A 674 26.35 1.49 22.35
CA VAL A 674 25.53 0.27 22.58
C VAL A 674 24.06 0.65 22.41
N LEU A 675 23.49 0.27 21.27
CA LEU A 675 22.14 0.58 20.84
C LEU A 675 21.21 -0.62 21.05
N ARG A 676 20.45 -0.62 22.16
CA ARG A 676 19.55 -1.72 22.51
C ARG A 676 18.10 -1.38 22.18
N ASN A 677 17.44 -2.17 21.33
CA ASN A 677 15.98 -2.12 21.19
C ASN A 677 15.30 -3.15 22.13
N LYS A 678 14.03 -2.91 22.42
CA LYS A 678 13.15 -3.74 23.24
C LYS A 678 11.81 -3.92 22.49
N PRO A 679 10.93 -4.85 22.89
CA PRO A 679 9.56 -4.90 22.38
C PRO A 679 8.85 -3.55 22.56
N PRO A 680 7.82 -3.24 21.76
CA PRO A 680 7.11 -1.96 21.86
C PRO A 680 6.55 -1.69 23.26
N VAL A 681 6.73 -0.45 23.72
CA VAL A 681 6.36 0.06 25.06
C VAL A 681 5.26 1.11 24.95
N THR A 682 4.50 1.32 26.03
CA THR A 682 3.52 2.43 26.09
C THR A 682 4.18 3.68 26.66
N ILE A 683 4.15 4.78 25.90
CA ILE A 683 4.61 6.12 26.34
C ILE A 683 3.46 7.10 26.10
N ASN A 684 3.08 7.86 27.14
CA ASN A 684 1.97 8.82 27.11
C ASN A 684 0.67 8.23 26.51
N GLY A 685 0.32 7.00 26.91
CA GLY A 685 -0.89 6.29 26.47
C GLY A 685 -0.82 5.69 25.04
N LYS A 686 0.26 5.91 24.28
CA LYS A 686 0.44 5.33 22.94
C LYS A 686 1.54 4.27 22.90
N LYS A 687 1.33 3.23 22.09
CA LYS A 687 2.38 2.24 21.77
C LYS A 687 3.50 2.93 20.98
N ARG A 688 4.74 2.64 21.34
CA ARG A 688 5.97 3.24 20.79
C ARG A 688 7.07 2.21 20.74
N THR A 689 8.01 2.38 19.83
CA THR A 689 9.28 1.64 19.80
C THR A 689 10.41 2.56 20.26
N THR A 690 11.53 1.97 20.69
CA THR A 690 12.66 2.73 21.25
C THR A 690 14.01 2.18 20.82
N LEU A 691 14.98 3.07 20.70
CA LEU A 691 16.40 2.76 20.54
C LEU A 691 17.15 3.31 21.77
N SER A 692 17.76 2.42 22.55
CA SER A 692 18.39 2.74 23.85
C SER A 692 17.50 3.48 24.86
N GLY A 693 16.17 3.35 24.75
CA GLY A 693 15.17 3.99 25.62
C GLY A 693 14.62 5.33 25.11
N ILE A 694 15.14 5.85 23.99
CA ILE A 694 14.56 6.99 23.27
C ILE A 694 13.57 6.48 22.22
N SER A 695 12.34 7.01 22.23
CA SER A 695 11.42 6.95 21.09
C SER A 695 11.54 8.25 20.30
N PHE A 696 12.04 8.19 19.07
CA PHE A 696 12.39 9.38 18.32
C PHE A 696 11.17 10.14 17.84
N VAL A 697 11.20 11.47 17.98
CA VAL A 697 10.17 12.37 17.45
C VAL A 697 10.77 13.19 16.32
N ASN A 698 10.29 12.97 15.09
CA ASN A 698 10.68 13.78 13.95
C ASN A 698 10.20 15.24 14.14
N PRO A 699 11.11 16.23 14.09
CA PRO A 699 10.77 17.62 14.35
C PRO A 699 10.03 18.25 13.16
N SER A 700 9.21 19.26 13.42
CA SER A 700 8.52 20.05 12.36
C SER A 700 9.48 20.90 11.50
N THR A 701 10.72 21.08 11.99
CA THR A 701 11.82 21.73 11.27
C THR A 701 12.95 20.71 11.16
N PRO A 702 13.34 20.26 9.95
CA PRO A 702 14.40 19.26 9.76
C PRO A 702 15.69 19.64 10.48
N ILE A 703 16.35 18.67 11.10
CA ILE A 703 17.59 18.81 11.87
C ILE A 703 18.65 19.54 11.05
N ARG A 704 18.84 19.17 9.77
CA ARG A 704 19.87 19.81 8.92
C ARG A 704 19.57 21.28 8.63
N LEU A 705 18.30 21.69 8.54
CA LEU A 705 17.90 23.10 8.44
C LEU A 705 18.05 23.82 9.78
N ALA A 706 17.65 23.20 10.88
CA ALA A 706 17.79 23.77 12.22
C ALA A 706 19.26 24.05 12.57
N ASP A 707 20.18 23.16 12.17
CA ASP A 707 21.63 23.35 12.32
C ASP A 707 22.13 24.50 11.43
N GLN A 708 21.72 24.55 10.16
CA GLN A 708 22.11 25.60 9.20
C GLN A 708 21.71 27.01 9.65
N PHE A 709 20.50 27.15 10.18
CA PHE A 709 19.93 28.44 10.62
C PHE A 709 20.00 28.65 12.14
N LYS A 710 20.71 27.77 12.87
CA LYS A 710 20.94 27.83 14.32
C LYS A 710 19.66 27.93 15.16
N VAL A 711 18.60 27.24 14.71
CA VAL A 711 17.27 27.24 15.34
C VAL A 711 17.33 26.44 16.65
N LYS A 712 17.21 27.14 17.78
CA LYS A 712 17.28 26.53 19.11
C LYS A 712 16.06 25.67 19.42
N GLY A 713 16.25 24.62 20.21
CA GLY A 713 15.18 23.78 20.76
C GLY A 713 14.61 22.71 19.81
N VAL A 714 15.11 22.60 18.58
CA VAL A 714 14.60 21.63 17.59
C VAL A 714 15.07 20.19 17.86
N TYR A 715 16.30 20.03 18.34
CA TYR A 715 16.91 18.74 18.67
C TYR A 715 17.94 18.90 19.78
N LYS A 716 18.41 17.78 20.34
CA LYS A 716 19.49 17.73 21.34
C LYS A 716 20.61 16.79 20.90
N LEU A 717 21.83 17.08 21.35
CA LEU A 717 23.03 16.25 21.12
C LEU A 717 23.37 15.40 22.36
N ASP A 718 22.35 14.73 22.89
CA ASP A 718 22.39 13.98 24.15
C ASP A 718 22.04 12.49 23.98
N PHE A 719 22.13 11.95 22.76
CA PHE A 719 21.75 10.56 22.52
C PHE A 719 22.69 9.59 23.27
N PRO A 720 22.15 8.66 24.08
CA PRO A 720 22.94 7.94 25.06
C PRO A 720 23.79 6.83 24.42
N SER A 721 25.08 6.78 24.80
CA SER A 721 26.05 5.79 24.33
C SER A 721 25.88 4.39 24.93
N LYS A 722 25.04 4.26 25.97
CA LYS A 722 24.57 2.99 26.54
C LYS A 722 23.05 3.06 26.74
N PRO A 723 22.32 1.93 26.79
CA PRO A 723 20.87 1.94 26.97
C PRO A 723 20.46 2.59 28.30
N LEU A 724 19.42 3.43 28.29
CA LEU A 724 18.91 4.07 29.50
C LEU A 724 18.38 3.04 30.52
N GLU A 725 18.73 3.27 31.79
CA GLU A 725 18.24 2.48 32.94
C GLU A 725 16.87 2.96 33.45
N GLY A 726 16.52 4.23 33.16
CA GLY A 726 15.23 4.84 33.50
C GLY A 726 14.08 4.49 32.54
N PRO A 727 12.87 5.03 32.79
CA PRO A 727 11.72 4.84 31.91
C PRO A 727 11.95 5.43 30.51
N PRO A 728 11.41 4.82 29.45
CA PRO A 728 11.58 5.30 28.09
C PRO A 728 10.84 6.63 27.85
N LYS A 729 11.44 7.52 27.03
CA LYS A 729 10.94 8.86 26.75
C LYS A 729 10.83 9.14 25.24
N MET A 730 9.90 10.01 24.85
CA MET A 730 9.80 10.55 23.48
C MET A 730 10.68 11.80 23.35
N GLU A 731 11.64 11.83 22.43
CA GLU A 731 12.57 12.96 22.28
C GLU A 731 13.26 13.03 20.90
N THR A 732 13.60 14.24 20.44
CA THR A 732 14.42 14.48 19.23
C THR A 732 15.92 14.49 19.60
N SER A 733 16.42 13.34 20.06
CA SER A 733 17.81 13.16 20.53
C SER A 733 18.71 12.58 19.43
N VAL A 734 19.88 13.18 19.24
CA VAL A 734 20.79 13.02 18.08
C VAL A 734 22.20 12.69 18.56
N ILE A 735 22.88 11.76 17.87
CA ILE A 735 24.28 11.40 18.09
C ILE A 735 25.20 12.50 17.53
N ASN A 736 26.16 12.96 18.32
CA ASN A 736 27.16 13.95 17.91
C ASN A 736 28.46 13.27 17.44
N GLY A 737 28.51 12.84 16.18
CA GLY A 737 29.64 12.08 15.64
C GLY A 737 30.84 12.94 15.28
N THR A 738 32.03 12.51 15.68
CA THR A 738 33.31 13.20 15.39
C THR A 738 33.64 13.10 13.90
N PHE A 739 33.92 14.23 13.24
CA PHE A 739 34.37 14.22 11.85
C PHE A 739 35.75 13.53 11.72
N ARG A 740 35.84 12.56 10.81
CA ARG A 740 36.94 11.59 10.67
C ARG A 740 37.15 10.69 11.91
N GLY A 741 36.19 10.67 12.84
CA GLY A 741 36.11 9.65 13.89
C GLY A 741 35.81 8.26 13.32
N PHE A 742 36.07 7.25 14.13
CA PHE A 742 35.81 5.85 13.81
C PHE A 742 34.90 5.27 14.90
N MET A 743 33.62 5.13 14.57
CA MET A 743 32.56 4.83 15.53
C MET A 743 32.25 3.33 15.53
N GLU A 744 32.30 2.70 16.70
CA GLU A 744 31.80 1.35 16.94
C GLU A 744 30.34 1.41 17.38
N VAL A 745 29.44 0.75 16.66
CA VAL A 745 28.03 0.64 17.02
C VAL A 745 27.69 -0.83 17.26
N ILE A 746 27.23 -1.14 18.45
CA ILE A 746 26.75 -2.45 18.87
C ILE A 746 25.23 -2.40 18.88
N LEU A 747 24.60 -3.02 17.88
CA LEU A 747 23.16 -3.16 17.79
C LEU A 747 22.76 -4.41 18.58
N GLN A 748 21.94 -4.26 19.63
CA GLN A 748 21.53 -5.34 20.55
C GLN A 748 20.01 -5.49 20.50
N ASN A 749 19.51 -6.64 20.04
CA ASN A 749 18.09 -6.88 19.86
C ASN A 749 17.50 -7.73 20.99
N ASN A 750 16.83 -7.08 21.94
CA ASN A 750 16.05 -7.74 23.01
C ASN A 750 14.55 -7.85 22.67
N ASP A 751 14.14 -7.57 21.42
CA ASP A 751 12.81 -7.88 20.91
C ASP A 751 12.73 -9.32 20.38
N THR A 752 11.51 -9.84 20.27
CA THR A 752 11.20 -11.17 19.72
C THR A 752 11.16 -11.19 18.20
N LYS A 753 10.98 -10.02 17.56
CA LYS A 753 11.01 -9.85 16.10
C LYS A 753 12.45 -9.72 15.57
N MET A 754 12.66 -10.19 14.34
CA MET A 754 13.83 -9.81 13.55
C MET A 754 13.82 -8.30 13.30
N GLN A 755 14.93 -7.63 13.59
CA GLN A 755 15.15 -6.21 13.29
C GLN A 755 16.22 -6.09 12.20
N SER A 756 16.20 -5.02 11.42
CA SER A 756 17.26 -4.70 10.45
C SER A 756 17.56 -3.22 10.49
N TYR A 757 18.83 -2.85 10.67
CA TYR A 757 19.24 -1.46 10.85
C TYR A 757 19.94 -0.91 9.62
N HIS A 758 19.59 0.31 9.25
CA HIS A 758 20.14 1.04 8.12
C HIS A 758 20.79 2.34 8.57
N MET A 759 21.95 2.66 7.99
CA MET A 759 22.62 3.95 8.17
C MET A 759 22.72 4.70 6.83
N SER A 760 21.99 5.79 6.69
CA SER A 760 22.00 6.60 5.48
C SER A 760 23.31 7.41 5.37
N GLY A 761 23.73 7.73 4.15
CA GLY A 761 24.99 8.46 3.89
C GLY A 761 26.28 7.65 4.03
N TYR A 762 26.24 6.44 4.57
CA TYR A 762 27.42 5.63 4.89
C TYR A 762 27.32 4.18 4.41
N ALA A 763 28.47 3.54 4.27
CA ALA A 763 28.60 2.09 4.39
C ALA A 763 29.49 1.79 5.60
N PHE A 764 29.14 0.76 6.37
CA PHE A 764 29.82 0.34 7.59
C PHE A 764 30.35 -1.09 7.45
N PHE A 765 31.43 -1.40 8.16
CA PHE A 765 32.03 -2.73 8.18
C PHE A 765 31.33 -3.59 9.23
N VAL A 766 30.71 -4.70 8.82
CA VAL A 766 30.15 -5.68 9.76
C VAL A 766 31.29 -6.53 10.31
N VAL A 767 31.60 -6.35 11.60
CA VAL A 767 32.77 -6.97 12.23
C VAL A 767 32.45 -8.16 13.12
N GLY A 768 31.27 -8.19 13.76
CA GLY A 768 30.88 -9.31 14.61
C GLY A 768 29.37 -9.42 14.76
N MET A 769 28.89 -10.61 15.05
CA MET A 769 27.51 -10.89 15.47
C MET A 769 27.50 -12.20 16.24
N ASP A 770 26.71 -12.29 17.30
CA ASP A 770 26.49 -13.53 18.05
C ASP A 770 25.17 -13.50 18.84
N TYR A 771 24.72 -14.65 19.31
CA TYR A 771 23.58 -14.75 20.24
C TYR A 771 23.97 -14.33 21.66
N GLY A 772 22.97 -13.88 22.43
CA GLY A 772 23.13 -13.36 23.79
C GLY A 772 23.35 -11.85 23.85
N GLU A 773 23.90 -11.39 24.96
CA GLU A 773 24.28 -9.99 25.19
C GLU A 773 25.75 -9.77 24.80
N TRP A 774 26.04 -8.65 24.13
CA TRP A 774 27.40 -8.25 23.81
C TRP A 774 28.21 -7.91 25.07
N THR A 775 29.50 -8.24 25.05
CA THR A 775 30.47 -7.88 26.10
C THR A 775 31.74 -7.33 25.47
N GLU A 776 32.61 -6.68 26.24
CA GLU A 776 33.88 -6.18 25.70
C GLU A 776 34.80 -7.31 25.19
N ASN A 777 34.70 -8.49 25.80
CA ASN A 777 35.38 -9.71 25.36
C ASN A 777 34.92 -10.18 23.98
N SER A 778 33.68 -9.84 23.56
CA SER A 778 33.16 -10.15 22.22
C SER A 778 33.97 -9.48 21.10
N ARG A 779 34.77 -8.44 21.40
CA ARG A 779 35.73 -7.85 20.44
C ARG A 779 36.84 -8.82 20.02
N GLY A 780 37.03 -9.92 20.75
CA GLY A 780 37.95 -11.02 20.39
C GLY A 780 37.48 -11.86 19.20
N THR A 781 36.18 -11.88 18.87
CA THR A 781 35.63 -12.60 17.71
C THR A 781 35.49 -11.73 16.46
N TYR A 782 35.88 -10.45 16.52
CA TYR A 782 35.67 -9.51 15.44
C TYR A 782 36.53 -9.80 14.20
N ASN A 783 35.88 -9.89 13.04
CA ASN A 783 36.53 -9.79 11.75
C ASN A 783 37.08 -8.37 11.51
N LYS A 784 38.39 -8.23 11.62
CA LYS A 784 39.14 -6.98 11.42
C LYS A 784 39.88 -6.90 10.07
N TRP A 785 39.57 -7.80 9.13
CA TRP A 785 40.26 -7.90 7.84
C TRP A 785 39.34 -7.75 6.61
N ASP A 786 38.34 -8.63 6.48
CA ASP A 786 37.51 -8.80 5.28
C ASP A 786 36.00 -8.77 5.63
N GLY A 787 35.63 -7.99 6.64
CA GLY A 787 34.25 -7.77 7.04
C GLY A 787 33.48 -7.00 5.97
N ILE A 788 32.28 -7.46 5.62
CA ILE A 788 31.52 -6.89 4.52
C ILE A 788 31.12 -5.43 4.82
N ALA A 789 31.49 -4.51 3.92
CA ALA A 789 31.08 -3.11 3.97
C ALA A 789 29.69 -2.96 3.33
N ARG A 790 28.68 -2.45 4.06
CA ARG A 790 27.29 -2.36 3.57
C ARG A 790 26.48 -1.27 4.29
N SER A 791 25.27 -0.99 3.84
CA SER A 791 24.37 0.02 4.44
C SER A 791 23.29 -0.54 5.37
N THR A 792 22.95 -1.84 5.30
CA THR A 792 21.82 -2.42 6.05
C THR A 792 22.15 -3.80 6.64
N ILE A 793 21.97 -3.99 7.96
CA ILE A 793 22.35 -5.23 8.66
C ILE A 793 21.24 -5.74 9.60
N GLN A 794 20.98 -7.04 9.59
CA GLN A 794 20.02 -7.67 10.48
C GLN A 794 20.58 -7.87 11.89
N VAL A 795 19.69 -7.94 12.88
CA VAL A 795 20.01 -8.30 14.27
C VAL A 795 18.97 -9.30 14.75
N TYR A 796 19.41 -10.54 14.98
CA TYR A 796 18.54 -11.66 15.33
C TYR A 796 17.89 -11.45 16.72
N PRO A 797 16.69 -12.01 16.98
CA PRO A 797 16.08 -11.96 18.30
C PRO A 797 17.00 -12.56 19.39
N GLY A 798 17.25 -11.81 20.46
CA GLY A 798 18.15 -12.24 21.54
C GLY A 798 19.63 -12.32 21.10
N ALA A 799 20.06 -11.43 20.20
CA ALA A 799 21.41 -11.41 19.64
C ALA A 799 21.93 -9.97 19.47
N TRP A 800 23.22 -9.85 19.14
CA TRP A 800 23.88 -8.60 18.83
C TRP A 800 24.57 -8.61 17.47
N THR A 801 24.83 -7.43 16.92
CA THR A 801 25.68 -7.22 15.74
C THR A 801 26.47 -5.93 15.90
N ALA A 802 27.79 -6.02 15.74
CA ALA A 802 28.72 -4.92 15.85
C ALA A 802 29.19 -4.46 14.46
N ILE A 803 29.14 -3.14 14.26
CA ILE A 803 29.56 -2.48 13.02
C ILE A 803 30.58 -1.35 13.32
N LEU A 804 31.49 -1.10 12.37
CA LEU A 804 32.44 0.01 12.44
C LEU A 804 32.16 1.02 11.32
N VAL A 805 32.07 2.30 11.66
CA VAL A 805 31.72 3.40 10.75
C VAL A 805 32.84 4.44 10.71
N SER A 806 33.32 4.77 9.51
CA SER A 806 34.27 5.88 9.29
C SER A 806 33.50 7.17 8.99
N LEU A 807 33.51 8.14 9.90
CA LEU A 807 32.68 9.36 9.82
C LEU A 807 33.30 10.45 8.93
N ASP A 808 33.55 10.14 7.65
CA ASP A 808 34.16 11.05 6.67
C ASP A 808 33.15 11.95 5.91
N ASN A 809 31.85 11.69 6.04
CA ASN A 809 30.78 12.35 5.29
C ASN A 809 30.05 13.40 6.15
N VAL A 810 30.42 14.67 5.98
CA VAL A 810 29.80 15.81 6.71
C VAL A 810 28.32 15.93 6.35
N GLY A 811 27.48 16.13 7.37
CA GLY A 811 26.03 16.26 7.23
C GLY A 811 25.26 15.73 8.44
N VAL A 812 23.95 15.51 8.25
CA VAL A 812 23.06 14.86 9.22
C VAL A 812 22.51 13.58 8.59
N TRP A 813 22.69 12.45 9.26
CA TRP A 813 22.51 11.12 8.66
C TRP A 813 21.67 10.21 9.54
N ASN A 814 20.66 9.58 8.98
CA ASN A 814 19.71 8.76 9.75
C ASN A 814 20.28 7.37 10.09
N LEU A 815 20.02 6.91 11.31
CA LEU A 815 20.29 5.54 11.78
C LEU A 815 18.97 4.98 12.34
N ARG A 816 18.34 4.06 11.60
CA ARG A 816 16.98 3.58 11.83
C ARG A 816 16.88 2.06 11.76
N THR A 817 15.78 1.50 12.26
CA THR A 817 15.31 0.20 11.75
C THR A 817 14.62 0.37 10.39
N GLU A 818 14.76 -0.63 9.52
CA GLU A 818 14.07 -0.75 8.24
C GLU A 818 12.71 -1.46 8.39
N ASN A 819 12.42 -2.03 9.56
CA ASN A 819 11.08 -2.49 9.92
C ASN A 819 10.15 -1.26 10.03
N LEU A 820 9.33 -1.01 9.01
CA LEU A 820 8.56 0.24 8.85
C LEU A 820 7.54 0.47 9.97
N ASP A 821 6.98 -0.60 10.56
CA ASP A 821 6.13 -0.52 11.75
C ASP A 821 6.89 0.08 12.94
N SER A 822 8.13 -0.37 13.11
CA SER A 822 9.03 -0.02 14.20
C SER A 822 9.73 1.33 13.96
N TRP A 823 9.96 1.72 12.70
CA TRP A 823 10.42 3.05 12.33
C TRP A 823 9.33 4.11 12.57
N TYR A 824 8.10 3.88 12.08
CA TYR A 824 6.96 4.78 12.30
C TYR A 824 6.69 5.05 13.80
N LEU A 825 6.88 4.03 14.63
CA LEU A 825 6.69 4.12 16.07
C LEU A 825 7.88 4.72 16.86
N GLY A 826 8.98 5.11 16.18
CA GLY A 826 10.06 5.91 16.75
C GLY A 826 11.43 5.22 16.94
N GLN A 827 11.70 4.07 16.32
CA GLN A 827 12.99 3.36 16.46
C GLN A 827 14.07 3.86 15.48
N GLU A 828 14.45 5.12 15.63
CA GLU A 828 15.53 5.76 14.88
C GLU A 828 16.32 6.77 15.72
N THR A 829 17.40 7.29 15.16
CA THR A 829 18.08 8.52 15.57
C THR A 829 18.81 9.09 14.35
N TYR A 830 19.57 10.17 14.53
CA TYR A 830 20.43 10.74 13.51
C TYR A 830 21.84 10.92 14.08
N VAL A 831 22.85 10.75 13.24
CA VAL A 831 24.25 11.11 13.50
C VAL A 831 24.54 12.44 12.81
N ARG A 832 24.87 13.46 13.58
CA ARG A 832 25.33 14.76 13.08
C ARG A 832 26.85 14.76 13.04
N VAL A 833 27.44 14.93 11.85
CA VAL A 833 28.88 14.98 11.64
C VAL A 833 29.25 16.34 11.05
N VAL A 834 30.04 17.12 11.77
CA VAL A 834 30.43 18.49 11.37
C VAL A 834 31.95 18.64 11.35
N ASN A 835 32.48 19.14 10.24
CA ASN A 835 33.87 19.57 10.14
C ASN A 835 34.04 20.93 10.87
N PRO A 836 34.94 21.06 11.86
CA PRO A 836 35.22 22.35 12.50
C PRO A 836 35.86 23.38 11.53
N GLU A 837 36.53 22.94 10.47
CA GLU A 837 37.05 23.83 9.43
C GLU A 837 35.92 24.23 8.46
N ALA A 838 35.41 25.46 8.61
CA ALA A 838 34.34 26.01 7.79
C ALA A 838 34.75 26.25 6.32
N THR A 839 34.79 25.18 5.51
CA THR A 839 35.14 25.24 4.09
C THR A 839 34.14 24.48 3.21
N ASN A 840 33.81 25.05 2.06
CA ASN A 840 32.97 24.42 1.02
C ASN A 840 33.69 23.25 0.28
N LYS A 841 34.73 22.66 0.90
CA LYS A 841 35.47 21.50 0.41
C LYS A 841 34.93 20.18 0.97
N THR A 842 34.37 20.18 2.19
CA THR A 842 33.88 18.95 2.86
C THR A 842 32.37 18.76 2.76
N GLU A 843 31.56 19.82 2.78
CA GLU A 843 30.12 19.75 2.50
C GLU A 843 29.78 20.58 1.24
N LEU A 844 28.59 20.43 0.69
CA LEU A 844 27.98 21.33 -0.29
C LEU A 844 27.03 22.32 0.43
N PRO A 845 26.87 23.55 -0.09
CA PRO A 845 25.94 24.53 0.47
C PRO A 845 24.48 24.05 0.37
N LEU A 846 23.60 24.71 1.14
CA LEU A 846 22.15 24.60 0.99
C LEU A 846 21.75 24.83 -0.48
N PRO A 847 20.98 23.93 -1.12
CA PRO A 847 20.50 24.12 -2.49
C PRO A 847 19.56 25.32 -2.63
N ASP A 848 19.68 26.08 -3.72
CA ASP A 848 18.81 27.25 -4.01
C ASP A 848 17.31 26.89 -4.08
N ASN A 849 17.00 25.62 -4.40
CA ASN A 849 15.66 25.07 -4.48
C ASN A 849 15.16 24.39 -3.19
N ALA A 850 15.83 24.61 -2.05
CA ALA A 850 15.42 24.03 -0.77
C ALA A 850 14.05 24.55 -0.30
N LEU A 851 13.23 23.65 0.24
CA LEU A 851 11.98 24.00 0.94
C LEU A 851 12.23 24.24 2.43
N PHE A 852 11.41 25.11 3.00
CA PHE A 852 11.46 25.57 4.39
C PHE A 852 10.12 25.30 5.08
N CYS A 853 10.17 24.83 6.32
CA CYS A 853 9.00 24.38 7.07
C CYS A 853 9.22 24.54 8.58
N GLY A 854 8.16 24.29 9.37
CA GLY A 854 8.19 24.48 10.82
C GLY A 854 8.55 25.91 11.20
N ALA A 855 9.55 26.06 12.07
CA ALA A 855 10.04 27.36 12.56
C ALA A 855 10.65 28.24 11.46
N LEU A 856 11.01 27.68 10.30
CA LEU A 856 11.56 28.42 9.15
C LEU A 856 10.54 28.65 8.02
N SER A 857 9.27 28.28 8.21
CA SER A 857 8.20 28.42 7.19
C SER A 857 8.07 29.83 6.61
N TYR A 858 8.41 30.89 7.37
CA TYR A 858 8.44 32.27 6.89
C TYR A 858 9.48 32.55 5.79
N MET A 859 10.47 31.66 5.60
CA MET A 859 11.44 31.72 4.50
C MET A 859 10.95 31.02 3.23
N GLN A 860 9.81 30.31 3.27
CA GLN A 860 9.31 29.56 2.11
C GLN A 860 8.76 30.51 1.04
N LYS A 861 9.46 30.57 -0.09
CA LYS A 861 8.97 31.22 -1.31
C LYS A 861 7.86 30.35 -1.94
N PRO A 862 6.73 30.92 -2.40
CA PRO A 862 5.76 30.17 -3.19
C PRO A 862 6.41 29.56 -4.44
N GLN A 863 6.05 28.32 -4.80
CA GLN A 863 6.39 27.79 -6.12
C GLN A 863 5.42 28.35 -7.17
N ASP A 864 5.97 28.73 -8.32
CA ASP A 864 5.20 29.35 -9.38
C ASP A 864 4.47 28.31 -10.24
N ILE A 865 3.24 27.98 -9.81
CA ILE A 865 2.34 27.01 -10.45
C ILE A 865 1.91 27.50 -11.86
N SER A 866 2.09 28.79 -12.17
CA SER A 866 1.60 29.44 -13.39
C SER A 866 2.36 29.10 -14.69
N SER A 867 3.60 28.60 -14.59
CA SER A 867 4.59 28.60 -15.68
C SER A 867 4.24 27.77 -16.94
N PHE A 868 3.16 26.98 -16.91
CA PHE A 868 2.71 26.17 -18.06
C PHE A 868 2.18 26.99 -19.25
N ALA A 869 1.78 28.25 -19.05
CA ALA A 869 1.39 29.14 -20.16
C ALA A 869 2.59 29.83 -20.83
N ALA A 870 3.62 30.19 -20.06
CA ALA A 870 4.73 31.03 -20.52
C ALA A 870 5.71 30.29 -21.45
N SER A 871 5.94 29.00 -21.23
CA SER A 871 6.86 28.19 -22.03
C SER A 871 6.46 28.10 -23.51
N ILE A 872 5.15 28.08 -23.80
CA ILE A 872 4.60 27.98 -25.16
C ILE A 872 4.81 29.28 -25.97
N MET A 873 4.86 30.44 -25.29
CA MET A 873 5.16 31.72 -25.96
C MET A 873 6.66 31.94 -26.16
N GLY A 874 7.50 31.50 -25.23
CA GLY A 874 8.96 31.64 -25.33
C GLY A 874 9.57 30.89 -26.52
N ASP A 875 9.04 29.71 -26.85
CA ASP A 875 9.60 28.86 -27.90
C ASP A 875 9.28 29.38 -29.32
N ARG A 876 8.09 29.98 -29.51
CA ARG A 876 7.74 30.67 -30.77
C ARG A 876 8.70 31.82 -31.09
N SER A 877 9.14 32.58 -30.08
CA SER A 877 10.10 33.67 -30.26
C SER A 877 11.47 33.15 -30.73
N LYS A 878 11.97 32.06 -30.14
CA LYS A 878 13.22 31.42 -30.56
C LYS A 878 13.13 30.86 -31.98
N LEU A 879 12.01 30.25 -32.35
CA LEU A 879 11.80 29.75 -33.71
C LEU A 879 11.84 30.90 -34.72
N PHE A 880 11.20 32.03 -34.40
CA PHE A 880 11.17 33.22 -35.26
C PHE A 880 12.56 33.84 -35.44
N PHE A 881 13.34 34.00 -34.36
CA PHE A 881 14.72 34.49 -34.45
C PHE A 881 15.63 33.54 -35.23
N THR A 882 15.46 32.22 -35.07
CA THR A 882 16.25 31.21 -35.82
C THR A 882 15.92 31.27 -37.31
N LEU A 883 14.63 31.40 -37.66
CA LEU A 883 14.18 31.60 -39.04
C LEU A 883 14.70 32.92 -39.65
N LEU A 884 14.72 34.02 -38.89
CA LEU A 884 15.28 35.29 -39.34
C LEU A 884 16.79 35.19 -39.64
N MET A 885 17.55 34.54 -38.76
CA MET A 885 19.00 34.33 -38.94
C MET A 885 19.30 33.42 -40.14
N ILE A 886 18.48 32.38 -40.38
CA ILE A 886 18.60 31.52 -41.56
C ILE A 886 18.25 32.30 -42.84
N ALA A 887 17.18 33.10 -42.84
CA ALA A 887 16.80 33.92 -43.99
C ALA A 887 17.88 34.97 -44.34
N ALA A 888 18.47 35.61 -43.32
CA ALA A 888 19.58 36.55 -43.49
C ALA A 888 20.85 35.85 -44.04
N ALA A 889 21.16 34.65 -43.55
CA ALA A 889 22.29 33.86 -44.06
C ALA A 889 22.08 33.44 -45.54
N VAL A 890 20.88 33.02 -45.92
CA VAL A 890 20.56 32.62 -47.31
C VAL A 890 20.62 33.80 -48.27
N MET A 891 20.16 34.99 -47.88
CA MET A 891 20.29 36.21 -48.70
C MET A 891 21.73 36.74 -48.82
N CYS A 892 22.71 36.18 -48.10
CA CYS A 892 24.13 36.51 -48.27
C CYS A 892 24.90 35.51 -49.15
N ILE A 893 24.23 34.51 -49.74
CA ILE A 893 24.87 33.40 -50.47
C ILE A 893 24.61 33.44 -51.99
N PHE A 894 23.72 34.32 -52.46
CA PHE A 894 23.50 34.60 -53.89
C PHE A 894 23.67 36.10 -54.16
N PRO A 895 24.59 36.51 -55.06
CA PRO A 895 24.77 37.89 -55.49
C PRO A 895 23.75 38.33 -56.56
#